data_AF-A0A1M4VXJ9-F1
#
_entry.id   AF-A0A1M4VXJ9-F1
#
_cell.length_a   1.000
_cell.length_b   1.000
_cell.length_c   1.000
_cell.angle_alpha   90.00
_cell.angle_beta   90.00
_cell.angle_gamma   90.00
#
_symmetry.space_group_name_H-M   'P 1'
#
loop_
_entity.id
_entity.type
_entity.pdbx_description
1 polymer ?
#
loop_
_entity_poly.entity_id
_entity_poly.type
_entity_poly.pdbx_seq_one_letter_code
_entity_poly.pdbx_strand_id
1 'polypeptide(L)'
;MKYTRADFPKDFLFGVATSAYQIEGHAQGGAGPTHWDSFAATPGNVVRAESGDLACDHLHRFEQDFDLIREAGFDCYRFSTSWARVLPEGRGPVNQAGLDYYDRLADALLERGIRPCATLYHWELPSALADLGGWRNRDIANWFADFTEIIMRRIGDRMYSVAPINEPWCVSWLSHFEGHHAPGLRDIRATARAMHHVLLAHGRAIQAMRGLGMSNLGAVFNLEWAEPADDTLEARAAADLYDGIYNRFFLGGVFNKAYPENVLHGLQAHLPDGWQDDFDTIGTPVDWCGLNYYTRKLIAPADTPWPSLQEVPGPLPKTQMGWEIEPGALTRFLTRTARDYTGDLPIYVTENGMASPERQQDDDRIDYLNQHLAAVQDALDQGVPVKGYFIWSLLDNYEWALGYEKRFGLVDVDFDTLERRPKASFRAMQTALAQGDPVSVPMAQPRGAMHDHWNLVADIGGTNTRLGVVTNGTLTDLRKSPTGTLPEFLAALHDLCAEIGTPPRAVVAAGAGPVRNGTIRLTNANLDLSEADIATATGADHTFVINDFTAAAWSVAEITGDDVQALQGDPTPPKGTRLVVGPGTGLGVGALLYSEGHYHTVSGEGGHVGLSPRTRDEVNVFEAARRIAPECFFGNSLTLEAEMFLSGTGLPILYRALGMTAGQPDTPALPAKDILQAARDGSDPVAMRAAQIFTTHLGAVMGDMAVTVMPTGGVFLVGGVAEKNRWLFGDDFLAAFNAGGRFDALRQAFGVYVSEQAEFGIVGANNFCKNALAR
;
A
#
# COMPACT_ATOMS: atom_id res chain seq x y z
N MET A 1 -25.64 -4.69 38.44
CA MET A 1 -25.14 -3.42 37.87
C MET A 1 -25.90 -2.26 38.49
N LYS A 2 -25.21 -1.15 38.78
CA LYS A 2 -25.81 0.09 39.30
C LYS A 2 -26.25 1.04 38.17
N TYR A 3 -25.53 1.01 37.05
CA TYR A 3 -25.84 1.78 35.86
C TYR A 3 -26.54 0.91 34.81
N THR A 4 -27.41 1.54 34.04
CA THR A 4 -28.22 0.97 32.96
C THR A 4 -28.00 1.75 31.67
N ARG A 5 -28.46 1.21 30.54
CA ARG A 5 -28.38 1.90 29.25
C ARG A 5 -29.04 3.29 29.29
N ALA A 6 -30.13 3.45 30.05
CA ALA A 6 -30.87 4.71 30.18
C ALA A 6 -30.09 5.83 30.88
N ASP A 7 -29.01 5.51 31.61
CA ASP A 7 -28.18 6.50 32.29
C ASP A 7 -27.18 7.18 31.35
N PHE A 8 -27.03 6.69 30.12
CA PHE A 8 -26.07 7.20 29.13
C PHE A 8 -26.76 7.93 27.97
N PRO A 9 -26.04 8.76 27.19
CA PRO A 9 -26.57 9.38 25.99
C PRO A 9 -27.22 8.37 25.02
N LYS A 10 -28.25 8.80 24.28
CA LYS A 10 -29.02 7.91 23.37
C LYS A 10 -28.18 7.29 22.25
N ASP A 11 -27.09 7.94 21.89
CA ASP A 11 -26.13 7.50 20.88
C ASP A 11 -24.92 6.77 21.48
N PHE A 12 -24.91 6.48 22.79
CA PHE A 12 -23.84 5.77 23.46
C PHE A 12 -23.90 4.26 23.18
N LEU A 13 -22.77 3.71 22.73
CA LEU A 13 -22.65 2.31 22.36
C LEU A 13 -22.09 1.45 23.49
N PHE A 14 -22.75 0.33 23.79
CA PHE A 14 -22.20 -0.71 24.64
C PHE A 14 -21.71 -1.88 23.80
N GLY A 15 -20.46 -2.26 23.97
CA GLY A 15 -19.86 -3.36 23.23
C GLY A 15 -19.09 -4.33 24.12
N VAL A 16 -18.64 -5.40 23.49
CA VAL A 16 -17.65 -6.35 24.02
C VAL A 16 -16.53 -6.53 23.01
N ALA A 17 -15.33 -6.82 23.49
CA ALA A 17 -14.13 -6.92 22.67
C ALA A 17 -13.42 -8.29 22.80
N THR A 18 -12.73 -8.68 21.73
CA THR A 18 -11.87 -9.87 21.63
C THR A 18 -10.69 -9.64 20.67
N SER A 19 -9.73 -10.58 20.65
CA SER A 19 -8.61 -10.64 19.71
C SER A 19 -8.53 -12.01 19.04
N ALA A 20 -8.22 -12.04 17.74
CA ALA A 20 -8.19 -13.22 16.89
C ALA A 20 -7.30 -14.33 17.46
N TYR A 21 -6.03 -14.05 17.74
CA TYR A 21 -5.10 -15.06 18.27
C TYR A 21 -5.55 -15.60 19.64
N GLN A 22 -6.25 -14.79 20.43
CA GLN A 22 -6.69 -15.17 21.76
C GLN A 22 -7.91 -16.10 21.77
N ILE A 23 -8.74 -16.11 20.72
CA ILE A 23 -10.01 -16.86 20.70
C ILE A 23 -10.22 -17.80 19.50
N GLU A 24 -9.65 -17.52 18.32
CA GLU A 24 -10.03 -18.20 17.07
C GLU A 24 -9.59 -19.67 17.05
N GLY A 25 -8.37 -19.94 17.51
CA GLY A 25 -7.65 -21.18 17.23
C GLY A 25 -6.77 -21.01 15.99
N HIS A 26 -5.51 -20.65 16.22
CA HIS A 26 -4.59 -20.25 15.15
C HIS A 26 -4.20 -21.41 14.23
N ALA A 27 -4.08 -22.64 14.75
CA ALA A 27 -3.64 -23.81 14.00
C ALA A 27 -4.65 -24.29 12.92
N GLN A 28 -5.84 -23.69 12.87
CA GLN A 28 -6.93 -24.07 11.98
C GLN A 28 -7.11 -23.03 10.86
N GLY A 29 -7.85 -23.36 9.80
CA GLY A 29 -8.22 -22.39 8.75
C GLY A 29 -7.07 -21.91 7.81
N GLY A 30 -5.95 -22.64 7.77
CA GLY A 30 -4.85 -22.38 6.83
C GLY A 30 -4.04 -21.11 7.11
N ALA A 31 -4.02 -20.65 8.36
CA ALA A 31 -3.14 -19.53 8.74
C ALA A 31 -1.66 -19.93 8.62
N GLY A 32 -0.84 -18.99 8.15
CA GLY A 32 0.62 -19.11 8.23
C GLY A 32 1.10 -18.88 9.67
N PRO A 33 2.32 -19.31 10.02
CA PRO A 33 2.86 -19.13 11.36
C PRO A 33 3.06 -17.65 11.69
N THR A 34 2.98 -17.32 12.98
CA THR A 34 3.20 -16.00 13.56
C THR A 34 4.36 -16.01 14.56
N HIS A 35 4.89 -14.82 14.89
CA HIS A 35 5.90 -14.74 15.94
C HIS A 35 5.35 -15.16 17.32
N TRP A 36 4.03 -15.11 17.56
CA TRP A 36 3.44 -15.64 18.79
C TRP A 36 3.57 -17.15 18.90
N ASP A 37 3.45 -17.90 17.79
CA ASP A 37 3.62 -19.37 17.83
C ASP A 37 5.06 -19.74 18.22
N SER A 38 6.04 -19.07 17.62
CA SER A 38 7.45 -19.27 17.97
C SER A 38 7.77 -18.82 19.40
N PHE A 39 7.14 -17.74 19.87
CA PHE A 39 7.31 -17.23 21.21
C PHE A 39 6.73 -18.20 22.26
N ALA A 40 5.52 -18.72 22.03
CA ALA A 40 4.89 -19.72 22.89
C ALA A 40 5.66 -21.05 22.94
N ALA A 41 6.22 -21.48 21.80
CA ALA A 41 7.05 -22.68 21.73
C ALA A 41 8.42 -22.51 22.44
N THR A 42 8.85 -21.29 22.73
CA THR A 42 10.14 -21.01 23.37
C THR A 42 10.03 -21.19 24.89
N PRO A 43 10.86 -22.06 25.52
CA PRO A 43 10.77 -22.32 26.95
C PRO A 43 10.92 -21.05 27.81
N GLY A 44 9.97 -20.83 28.72
CA GLY A 44 10.00 -19.73 29.69
C GLY A 44 9.30 -18.45 29.24
N ASN A 45 8.89 -18.35 27.97
CA ASN A 45 8.21 -17.17 27.44
C ASN A 45 6.71 -17.15 27.76
N VAL A 46 6.06 -18.32 27.79
CA VAL A 46 4.64 -18.45 28.13
C VAL A 46 4.46 -19.44 29.27
N VAL A 47 3.56 -19.11 30.20
CA VAL A 47 3.24 -19.98 31.33
C VAL A 47 2.79 -21.36 30.82
N ARG A 48 3.34 -22.42 31.40
CA ARG A 48 3.04 -23.83 31.05
C ARG A 48 3.22 -24.17 29.55
N ALA A 49 3.95 -23.35 28.79
CA ALA A 49 4.13 -23.48 27.34
C ALA A 49 2.78 -23.58 26.56
N GLU A 50 1.76 -22.86 27.04
CA GLU A 50 0.46 -22.79 26.39
C GLU A 50 0.53 -21.97 25.09
N SER A 51 -0.27 -22.33 24.09
CA SER A 51 -0.35 -21.66 22.78
C SER A 51 -1.78 -21.27 22.42
N GLY A 52 -1.93 -20.39 21.43
CA GLY A 52 -3.21 -19.99 20.83
C GLY A 52 -3.75 -20.96 19.77
N ASP A 53 -3.21 -22.18 19.66
CA ASP A 53 -3.52 -23.11 18.57
C ASP A 53 -5.00 -23.49 18.51
N LEU A 54 -5.59 -23.78 19.68
CA LEU A 54 -7.02 -24.07 19.83
C LEU A 54 -7.79 -22.88 20.38
N ALA A 55 -7.25 -22.21 21.40
CA ALA A 55 -7.89 -21.08 22.07
C ALA A 55 -9.34 -21.39 22.51
N CYS A 56 -10.31 -20.58 22.07
CA CYS A 56 -11.72 -20.83 22.32
C CYS A 56 -12.40 -21.60 21.17
N ASP A 57 -11.66 -21.97 20.13
CA ASP A 57 -12.20 -22.54 18.88
C ASP A 57 -13.28 -21.64 18.24
N HIS A 58 -13.12 -20.32 18.37
CA HIS A 58 -14.07 -19.33 17.86
C HIS A 58 -14.21 -19.39 16.33
N LEU A 59 -13.17 -19.86 15.61
CA LEU A 59 -13.23 -20.07 14.17
C LEU A 59 -14.43 -20.94 13.74
N HIS A 60 -14.78 -21.96 14.54
CA HIS A 60 -15.90 -22.87 14.28
C HIS A 60 -17.18 -22.51 15.05
N ARG A 61 -17.07 -21.62 16.03
CA ARG A 61 -18.09 -21.37 17.06
C ARG A 61 -18.55 -19.91 17.14
N PHE A 62 -18.12 -19.05 16.23
CA PHE A 62 -18.46 -17.63 16.29
C PHE A 62 -19.97 -17.37 16.29
N GLU A 63 -20.78 -18.18 15.61
CA GLU A 63 -22.24 -18.00 15.61
C GLU A 63 -22.86 -18.13 17.02
N GLN A 64 -22.48 -19.15 17.80
CA GLN A 64 -22.96 -19.30 19.18
C GLN A 64 -22.42 -18.18 20.09
N ASP A 65 -21.21 -17.69 19.82
CA ASP A 65 -20.63 -16.60 20.58
C ASP A 65 -21.34 -15.26 20.27
N PHE A 66 -21.82 -15.08 19.03
CA PHE A 66 -22.61 -13.91 18.63
C PHE A 66 -24.04 -13.95 19.15
N ASP A 67 -24.60 -15.16 19.33
CA ASP A 67 -25.89 -15.32 20.01
C ASP A 67 -25.83 -14.81 21.45
N LEU A 68 -24.72 -15.03 22.16
CA LEU A 68 -24.51 -14.46 23.51
C LEU A 68 -24.50 -12.92 23.50
N ILE A 69 -23.86 -12.30 22.51
CA ILE A 69 -23.79 -10.84 22.37
C ILE A 69 -25.19 -10.27 22.13
N ARG A 70 -25.92 -10.87 21.19
CA ARG A 70 -27.32 -10.51 20.89
C ARG A 70 -28.22 -10.69 22.11
N GLU A 71 -28.10 -11.81 22.82
CA GLU A 71 -28.90 -12.10 24.02
C GLU A 71 -28.63 -11.12 25.16
N ALA A 72 -27.38 -10.68 25.34
CA ALA A 72 -27.03 -9.67 26.33
C ALA A 72 -27.50 -8.25 25.94
N GLY A 73 -27.80 -8.02 24.66
CA GLY A 73 -28.24 -6.71 24.16
C GLY A 73 -27.10 -5.71 23.95
N PHE A 74 -25.90 -6.20 23.63
CA PHE A 74 -24.79 -5.33 23.21
C PHE A 74 -25.01 -4.82 21.78
N ASP A 75 -24.55 -3.60 21.52
CA ASP A 75 -24.69 -2.91 20.23
C ASP A 75 -23.59 -3.28 19.23
N CYS A 76 -22.39 -3.55 19.76
CA CYS A 76 -21.16 -3.68 18.99
C CYS A 76 -20.37 -4.91 19.42
N TYR A 77 -19.74 -5.55 18.44
CA TYR A 77 -18.68 -6.52 18.67
C TYR A 77 -17.38 -5.98 18.09
N ARG A 78 -16.41 -5.74 18.96
CA ARG A 78 -15.06 -5.39 18.56
C ARG A 78 -14.21 -6.66 18.46
N PHE A 79 -13.67 -6.92 17.28
CA PHE A 79 -12.85 -8.10 17.02
C PHE A 79 -11.61 -7.71 16.23
N SER A 80 -10.57 -8.54 16.24
CA SER A 80 -9.44 -8.36 15.33
C SER A 80 -9.44 -9.37 14.19
N THR A 81 -8.68 -9.05 13.15
CA THR A 81 -8.42 -9.95 12.02
C THR A 81 -6.99 -10.49 12.11
N SER A 82 -6.79 -11.73 11.71
CA SER A 82 -5.47 -12.35 11.66
C SER A 82 -4.80 -12.11 10.31
N TRP A 83 -3.72 -11.31 10.32
CA TRP A 83 -2.92 -11.05 9.12
C TRP A 83 -2.41 -12.37 8.53
N ALA A 84 -1.85 -13.25 9.36
CA ALA A 84 -1.33 -14.54 8.90
C ALA A 84 -2.41 -15.50 8.39
N ARG A 85 -3.69 -15.31 8.76
CA ARG A 85 -4.80 -16.08 8.19
C ARG A 85 -5.13 -15.65 6.77
N VAL A 86 -5.07 -14.35 6.48
CA VAL A 86 -5.38 -13.78 5.16
C VAL A 86 -4.20 -13.86 4.20
N LEU A 87 -3.00 -13.57 4.70
CA LEU A 87 -1.73 -13.65 3.99
C LEU A 87 -0.76 -14.52 4.81
N PRO A 88 -0.69 -15.84 4.56
CA PRO A 88 0.15 -16.76 5.33
C PRO A 88 1.64 -16.37 5.38
N GLU A 89 2.19 -15.87 4.27
CA GLU A 89 3.56 -15.37 4.18
C GLU A 89 3.66 -13.85 4.47
N GLY A 90 2.59 -13.26 4.99
CA GLY A 90 2.39 -11.83 5.24
C GLY A 90 2.30 -10.93 4.00
N ARG A 91 2.72 -11.43 2.84
CA ARG A 91 2.62 -10.80 1.51
C ARG A 91 2.32 -11.86 0.47
N GLY A 92 1.99 -11.42 -0.74
CA GLY A 92 1.84 -12.31 -1.89
C GLY A 92 0.48 -13.01 -1.92
N PRO A 93 0.40 -14.32 -2.21
CA PRO A 93 -0.88 -15.01 -2.42
C PRO A 93 -1.81 -14.96 -1.20
N VAL A 94 -3.06 -14.61 -1.47
CA VAL A 94 -4.15 -14.58 -0.47
C VAL A 94 -4.67 -15.99 -0.19
N ASN A 95 -4.84 -16.31 1.09
CA ASN A 95 -5.61 -17.48 1.52
C ASN A 95 -7.12 -17.17 1.46
N GLN A 96 -7.78 -17.62 0.40
CA GLN A 96 -9.21 -17.36 0.17
C GLN A 96 -10.10 -17.89 1.29
N ALA A 97 -9.80 -19.07 1.85
CA ALA A 97 -10.58 -19.62 2.97
C ALA A 97 -10.49 -18.73 4.23
N GLY A 98 -9.34 -18.09 4.45
CA GLY A 98 -9.14 -17.12 5.51
C GLY A 98 -9.96 -15.84 5.33
N LEU A 99 -10.02 -15.31 4.10
CA LEU A 99 -10.90 -14.18 3.77
C LEU A 99 -12.39 -14.53 3.89
N ASP A 100 -12.79 -15.71 3.40
CA ASP A 100 -14.18 -16.18 3.46
C ASP A 100 -14.66 -16.40 4.91
N TYR A 101 -13.75 -16.64 5.85
CA TYR A 101 -14.09 -16.66 7.27
C TYR A 101 -14.53 -15.28 7.77
N TYR A 102 -13.72 -14.23 7.55
CA TYR A 102 -14.07 -12.88 7.98
C TYR A 102 -15.30 -12.33 7.26
N ASP A 103 -15.50 -12.74 6.01
CA ASP A 103 -16.70 -12.44 5.23
C ASP A 103 -17.97 -12.97 5.89
N ARG A 104 -18.01 -14.28 6.21
CA ARG A 104 -19.15 -14.89 6.92
C ARG A 104 -19.32 -14.33 8.32
N LEU A 105 -18.22 -13.99 8.99
CA LEU A 105 -18.25 -13.38 10.31
C LEU A 105 -18.98 -12.03 10.28
N ALA A 106 -18.65 -11.17 9.29
CA ALA A 106 -19.30 -9.88 9.10
C ALA A 106 -20.81 -10.03 8.86
N ASP A 107 -21.20 -10.97 7.99
CA ASP A 107 -22.62 -11.28 7.72
C ASP A 107 -23.33 -11.76 8.98
N ALA A 108 -22.73 -12.71 9.72
CA ALA A 108 -23.34 -13.29 10.91
C ALA A 108 -23.57 -12.27 12.04
N LEU A 109 -22.72 -11.25 12.16
CA LEU A 109 -22.91 -10.12 13.09
C LEU A 109 -24.10 -9.26 12.66
N LEU A 110 -24.14 -8.85 11.39
CA LEU A 110 -25.19 -7.99 10.87
C LEU A 110 -26.57 -8.67 10.89
N GLU A 111 -26.65 -9.95 10.57
CA GLU A 111 -27.87 -10.77 10.69
C GLU A 111 -28.44 -10.78 12.12
N ARG A 112 -27.56 -10.63 13.12
CA ARG A 112 -27.94 -10.56 14.54
C ARG A 112 -28.18 -9.14 15.04
N GLY A 113 -28.08 -8.14 14.16
CA GLY A 113 -28.23 -6.72 14.53
C GLY A 113 -27.06 -6.19 15.35
N ILE A 114 -25.86 -6.76 15.19
CA ILE A 114 -24.65 -6.38 15.91
C ILE A 114 -23.71 -5.63 14.97
N ARG A 115 -23.21 -4.46 15.41
CA ARG A 115 -22.29 -3.64 14.63
C ARG A 115 -20.88 -4.23 14.61
N PRO A 116 -20.31 -4.59 13.44
CA PRO A 116 -18.95 -5.09 13.34
C PRO A 116 -17.94 -3.95 13.52
N CYS A 117 -17.08 -4.05 14.54
CA CYS A 117 -16.02 -3.08 14.81
C CYS A 117 -14.66 -3.76 14.66
N ALA A 118 -14.02 -3.64 13.50
CA ALA A 118 -12.80 -4.38 13.21
C ALA A 118 -11.54 -3.69 13.76
N THR A 119 -10.58 -4.49 14.21
CA THR A 119 -9.18 -4.10 14.44
C THR A 119 -8.28 -4.90 13.51
N LEU A 120 -7.51 -4.25 12.64
CA LEU A 120 -6.81 -4.98 11.57
C LEU A 120 -5.61 -5.78 12.10
N TYR A 121 -4.90 -5.25 13.10
CA TYR A 121 -3.75 -5.90 13.72
C TYR A 121 -3.86 -5.88 15.25
N HIS A 122 -3.80 -7.07 15.86
CA HIS A 122 -3.81 -7.25 17.31
C HIS A 122 -2.69 -8.20 17.74
N TRP A 123 -1.47 -7.82 17.35
CA TRP A 123 -0.18 -8.33 17.83
C TRP A 123 0.32 -9.62 17.20
N GLU A 124 -0.42 -10.26 16.30
CA GLU A 124 -0.03 -11.49 15.62
C GLU A 124 0.56 -11.24 14.21
N LEU A 125 1.84 -10.86 14.14
CA LEU A 125 2.52 -10.64 12.85
C LEU A 125 2.97 -11.99 12.24
N PRO A 126 2.75 -12.20 10.92
CA PRO A 126 3.26 -13.36 10.21
C PRO A 126 4.78 -13.53 10.39
N SER A 127 5.24 -14.75 10.64
CA SER A 127 6.66 -15.05 10.88
C SER A 127 7.54 -14.66 9.69
N ALA A 128 7.04 -14.84 8.45
CA ALA A 128 7.74 -14.42 7.25
C ALA A 128 8.06 -12.91 7.23
N LEU A 129 7.23 -12.07 7.85
CA LEU A 129 7.52 -10.64 8.01
C LEU A 129 8.44 -10.36 9.20
N ALA A 130 8.32 -11.13 10.28
CA ALA A 130 9.23 -11.05 11.41
C ALA A 130 10.68 -11.36 11.00
N ASP A 131 10.87 -12.35 10.12
CA ASP A 131 12.17 -12.72 9.53
C ASP A 131 12.78 -11.61 8.67
N LEU A 132 11.94 -10.76 8.08
CA LEU A 132 12.34 -9.55 7.33
C LEU A 132 12.58 -8.33 8.22
N GLY A 133 12.54 -8.52 9.55
CA GLY A 133 12.79 -7.48 10.55
C GLY A 133 11.53 -7.03 11.30
N GLY A 134 10.34 -7.41 10.85
CA GLY A 134 9.06 -7.04 11.44
C GLY A 134 8.91 -5.53 11.60
N TRP A 135 8.43 -5.08 12.77
CA TRP A 135 8.24 -3.65 13.10
C TRP A 135 9.52 -2.81 13.08
N ARG A 136 10.71 -3.44 13.01
CA ARG A 136 11.98 -2.73 12.86
C ARG A 136 12.27 -2.34 11.41
N ASN A 137 11.58 -2.96 10.44
CA ASN A 137 11.69 -2.67 9.02
C ASN A 137 10.65 -1.62 8.63
N ARG A 138 11.07 -0.59 7.89
CA ARG A 138 10.19 0.50 7.43
C ARG A 138 9.11 0.01 6.48
N ASP A 139 9.43 -0.97 5.63
CA ASP A 139 8.53 -1.48 4.60
C ASP A 139 7.25 -2.13 5.18
N ILE A 140 7.26 -2.47 6.48
CA ILE A 140 6.08 -3.01 7.16
C ILE A 140 4.87 -2.08 7.06
N ALA A 141 5.09 -0.76 6.97
CA ALA A 141 4.01 0.20 6.80
C ALA A 141 3.26 -0.01 5.47
N ASN A 142 4.00 -0.31 4.39
CA ASN A 142 3.41 -0.59 3.08
C ASN A 142 2.79 -2.00 3.04
N TRP A 143 3.48 -3.00 3.60
CA TRP A 143 2.92 -4.36 3.66
C TRP A 143 1.62 -4.42 4.46
N PHE A 144 1.54 -3.63 5.54
CA PHE A 144 0.34 -3.52 6.33
C PHE A 144 -0.78 -2.76 5.60
N ALA A 145 -0.43 -1.75 4.79
CA ALA A 145 -1.38 -1.09 3.90
C ALA A 145 -1.94 -2.04 2.83
N ASP A 146 -1.10 -2.87 2.20
CA ASP A 146 -1.55 -3.89 1.25
C ASP A 146 -2.48 -4.92 1.90
N PHE A 147 -2.13 -5.41 3.10
CA PHE A 147 -3.01 -6.28 3.88
C PHE A 147 -4.35 -5.60 4.20
N THR A 148 -4.30 -4.34 4.64
CA THR A 148 -5.47 -3.52 4.93
C THR A 148 -6.37 -3.41 3.71
N GLU A 149 -5.82 -3.11 2.53
CA GLU A 149 -6.59 -3.03 1.29
C GLU A 149 -7.24 -4.37 0.95
N ILE A 150 -6.50 -5.48 1.02
CA ILE A 150 -7.01 -6.82 0.70
C ILE A 150 -8.22 -7.18 1.56
N ILE A 151 -8.11 -7.02 2.87
CA ILE A 151 -9.19 -7.42 3.78
C ILE A 151 -10.36 -6.43 3.73
N MET A 152 -10.09 -5.13 3.63
CA MET A 152 -11.15 -4.11 3.60
C MET A 152 -11.91 -4.10 2.27
N ARG A 153 -11.29 -4.50 1.15
CA ARG A 153 -12.04 -4.80 -0.08
C ARG A 153 -13.04 -5.93 0.09
N ARG A 154 -12.76 -6.88 0.99
CA ARG A 154 -13.66 -8.01 1.23
C ARG A 154 -14.80 -7.65 2.18
N ILE A 155 -14.51 -7.02 3.30
CA ILE A 155 -15.49 -6.85 4.40
C ILE A 155 -15.80 -5.39 4.77
N GLY A 156 -15.06 -4.42 4.21
CA GLY A 156 -15.11 -3.02 4.61
C GLY A 156 -16.48 -2.38 4.46
N ASP A 157 -17.29 -2.84 3.50
CA ASP A 157 -18.64 -2.33 3.22
C ASP A 157 -19.61 -2.62 4.36
N ARG A 158 -19.34 -3.67 5.13
CA ARG A 158 -20.15 -4.15 6.25
C ARG A 158 -19.61 -3.74 7.62
N MET A 159 -18.41 -3.15 7.68
CA MET A 159 -17.84 -2.68 8.94
C MET A 159 -18.51 -1.38 9.40
N TYR A 160 -18.98 -1.34 10.64
CA TYR A 160 -19.44 -0.10 11.26
C TYR A 160 -18.28 0.85 11.55
N SER A 161 -17.20 0.31 12.10
CA SER A 161 -15.97 1.06 12.42
C SER A 161 -14.75 0.18 12.23
N VAL A 162 -13.60 0.80 11.95
CA VAL A 162 -12.33 0.09 11.80
C VAL A 162 -11.21 0.86 12.48
N ALA A 163 -10.35 0.17 13.23
CA ALA A 163 -9.09 0.69 13.73
C ALA A 163 -7.92 -0.13 13.16
N PRO A 164 -6.81 0.49 12.69
CA PRO A 164 -5.71 -0.27 12.12
C PRO A 164 -5.03 -1.18 13.15
N ILE A 165 -4.56 -0.61 14.26
CA ILE A 165 -3.63 -1.27 15.18
C ILE A 165 -4.14 -1.13 16.61
N ASN A 166 -4.19 -2.24 17.35
CA ASN A 166 -4.38 -2.22 18.79
C ASN A 166 -3.07 -1.92 19.53
N GLU A 167 -3.10 -0.99 20.47
CA GLU A 167 -2.05 -0.79 21.48
C GLU A 167 -0.62 -0.71 20.92
N PRO A 168 -0.28 0.37 20.18
CA PRO A 168 1.07 0.58 19.66
C PRO A 168 2.20 0.44 20.69
N TRP A 169 1.95 0.78 21.96
CA TRP A 169 2.94 0.60 23.04
C TRP A 169 3.27 -0.88 23.28
N CYS A 170 2.25 -1.76 23.30
CA CYS A 170 2.46 -3.20 23.45
C CYS A 170 3.26 -3.77 22.26
N VAL A 171 2.88 -3.40 21.03
CA VAL A 171 3.56 -3.84 19.80
C VAL A 171 5.04 -3.45 19.77
N SER A 172 5.37 -2.30 20.35
CA SER A 172 6.70 -1.71 20.27
C SER A 172 7.50 -1.85 21.56
N TRP A 173 7.15 -1.12 22.61
CA TRP A 173 7.90 -1.08 23.86
C TRP A 173 7.87 -2.43 24.61
N LEU A 174 6.69 -2.97 24.89
CA LEU A 174 6.56 -4.24 25.63
C LEU A 174 7.26 -5.41 24.91
N SER A 175 7.11 -5.45 23.58
CA SER A 175 7.65 -6.52 22.73
C SER A 175 9.12 -6.36 22.31
N HIS A 176 9.66 -5.14 22.24
CA HIS A 176 11.02 -4.88 21.75
C HIS A 176 11.99 -4.28 22.78
N PHE A 177 11.48 -3.68 23.85
CA PHE A 177 12.28 -3.14 24.96
C PHE A 177 12.31 -4.09 26.15
N GLU A 178 11.13 -4.50 26.64
CA GLU A 178 11.01 -5.37 27.82
C GLU A 178 11.12 -6.86 27.46
N GLY A 179 10.70 -7.21 26.24
CA GLY A 179 10.71 -8.57 25.72
C GLY A 179 9.68 -9.48 26.42
N HIS A 180 8.64 -8.90 27.01
CA HIS A 180 7.58 -9.66 27.68
C HIS A 180 6.60 -10.28 26.70
N HIS A 181 6.39 -9.64 25.55
CA HIS A 181 5.56 -10.15 24.45
C HIS A 181 6.40 -10.46 23.22
N ALA A 182 5.86 -11.27 22.33
CA ALA A 182 6.49 -11.63 21.08
C ALA A 182 6.77 -10.35 20.23
N PRO A 183 7.95 -10.22 19.57
CA PRO A 183 8.97 -11.25 19.37
C PRO A 183 9.98 -11.41 20.52
N GLY A 184 9.81 -10.75 21.66
CA GLY A 184 10.63 -10.98 22.86
C GLY A 184 12.00 -10.32 22.83
N LEU A 185 12.15 -9.19 22.14
CA LEU A 185 13.43 -8.48 22.05
C LEU A 185 13.64 -7.55 23.24
N ARG A 186 14.92 -7.31 23.56
CA ARG A 186 15.37 -6.36 24.58
C ARG A 186 16.45 -5.45 24.00
N ASP A 187 16.04 -4.54 23.13
CA ASP A 187 16.96 -3.71 22.33
C ASP A 187 16.37 -2.33 22.01
N ILE A 188 17.01 -1.27 22.51
CA ILE A 188 16.55 0.12 22.35
C ILE A 188 16.50 0.58 20.88
N ARG A 189 17.37 0.05 20.02
CA ARG A 189 17.43 0.38 18.59
C ARG A 189 16.24 -0.24 17.84
N ALA A 190 15.86 -1.45 18.22
CA ALA A 190 14.67 -2.14 17.77
C ALA A 190 13.41 -1.41 18.26
N THR A 191 13.35 -1.06 19.55
CA THR A 191 12.24 -0.33 20.16
C THR A 191 11.96 0.99 19.46
N ALA A 192 12.97 1.86 19.28
CA ALA A 192 12.77 3.16 18.65
C ALA A 192 12.21 3.03 17.21
N ARG A 193 12.69 2.05 16.44
CA ARG A 193 12.15 1.76 15.09
C ARG A 193 10.72 1.24 15.15
N ALA A 194 10.45 0.27 16.03
CA ALA A 194 9.12 -0.30 16.19
C ALA A 194 8.10 0.75 16.63
N MET A 195 8.43 1.60 17.60
CA MET A 195 7.58 2.71 18.07
C MET A 195 7.23 3.69 16.95
N HIS A 196 8.18 3.97 16.05
CA HIS A 196 7.94 4.86 14.92
C HIS A 196 7.17 4.18 13.78
N HIS A 197 7.63 3.01 13.31
CA HIS A 197 7.02 2.33 12.17
C HIS A 197 5.62 1.79 12.45
N VAL A 198 5.27 1.46 13.70
CA VAL A 198 3.88 1.09 14.04
C VAL A 198 2.92 2.28 13.82
N LEU A 199 3.36 3.50 14.12
CA LEU A 199 2.59 4.72 13.85
C LEU A 199 2.55 5.05 12.35
N LEU A 200 3.66 4.84 11.64
CA LEU A 200 3.69 4.99 10.18
C LEU A 200 2.72 4.01 9.49
N ALA A 201 2.71 2.75 9.93
CA ALA A 201 1.80 1.73 9.43
C ALA A 201 0.34 2.05 9.76
N HIS A 202 0.05 2.58 10.95
CA HIS A 202 -1.27 3.11 11.30
C HIS A 202 -1.72 4.16 10.28
N GLY A 203 -0.90 5.19 10.03
CA GLY A 203 -1.21 6.25 9.08
C GLY A 203 -1.44 5.74 7.66
N ARG A 204 -0.57 4.84 7.16
CA ARG A 204 -0.74 4.21 5.84
C ARG A 204 -2.01 3.39 5.71
N ALA A 205 -2.39 2.65 6.76
CA ALA A 205 -3.64 1.91 6.77
C ALA A 205 -4.88 2.82 6.75
N ILE A 206 -4.84 3.96 7.46
CA ILE A 206 -5.89 4.98 7.35
C ILE A 206 -5.98 5.49 5.91
N GLN A 207 -4.86 5.86 5.28
CA GLN A 207 -4.83 6.33 3.89
C GLN A 207 -5.43 5.29 2.92
N ALA A 208 -5.05 4.02 3.05
CA ALA A 208 -5.60 2.93 2.24
C ALA A 208 -7.12 2.79 2.39
N MET A 209 -7.64 2.81 3.63
CA MET A 209 -9.09 2.76 3.87
C MET A 209 -9.82 4.01 3.36
N ARG A 210 -9.22 5.20 3.46
CA ARG A 210 -9.79 6.43 2.85
C ARG A 210 -9.82 6.34 1.33
N GLY A 211 -8.80 5.76 0.70
CA GLY A 211 -8.78 5.48 -0.73
C GLY A 211 -9.89 4.51 -1.17
N LEU A 212 -10.35 3.64 -0.26
CA LEU A 212 -11.52 2.78 -0.47
C LEU A 212 -12.85 3.52 -0.23
N GLY A 213 -12.84 4.81 0.14
CA GLY A 213 -14.03 5.59 0.49
C GLY A 213 -14.58 5.31 1.89
N MET A 214 -13.81 4.64 2.76
CA MET A 214 -14.29 4.29 4.10
C MET A 214 -14.30 5.49 5.06
N SER A 215 -15.30 5.47 5.94
CA SER A 215 -15.51 6.42 7.03
C SER A 215 -15.56 5.70 8.39
N ASN A 216 -15.63 6.45 9.48
CA ASN A 216 -15.64 5.92 10.86
C ASN A 216 -14.39 5.12 11.23
N LEU A 217 -13.22 5.65 10.88
CA LEU A 217 -11.91 5.06 11.11
C LEU A 217 -11.28 5.64 12.40
N GLY A 218 -10.69 4.79 13.24
CA GLY A 218 -10.16 5.21 14.54
C GLY A 218 -8.72 4.81 14.82
N ALA A 219 -8.18 5.39 15.90
CA ALA A 219 -6.90 5.00 16.50
C ALA A 219 -7.14 4.48 17.92
N VAL A 220 -6.46 3.40 18.33
CA VAL A 220 -6.65 2.76 19.65
C VAL A 220 -5.34 2.75 20.42
N PHE A 221 -5.37 3.25 21.65
CA PHE A 221 -4.20 3.35 22.52
C PHE A 221 -4.49 2.76 23.91
N ASN A 222 -3.59 1.93 24.41
CA ASN A 222 -3.54 1.62 25.85
C ASN A 222 -2.90 2.75 26.61
N LEU A 223 -3.48 3.06 27.77
CA LEU A 223 -2.99 4.11 28.65
C LEU A 223 -2.85 3.62 30.09
N GLU A 224 -1.73 3.97 30.73
CA GLU A 224 -1.47 3.70 32.14
C GLU A 224 -1.16 4.99 32.89
N TRP A 225 -1.94 5.28 33.93
CA TRP A 225 -1.83 6.55 34.65
C TRP A 225 -0.59 6.55 35.53
N ALA A 226 0.40 7.37 35.19
CA ALA A 226 1.65 7.46 35.91
C ALA A 226 1.54 8.41 37.10
N GLU A 227 1.83 7.92 38.29
CA GLU A 227 1.96 8.71 39.51
C GLU A 227 3.38 8.57 40.07
N PRO A 228 3.98 9.64 40.63
CA PRO A 228 5.25 9.52 41.31
C PRO A 228 5.08 8.68 42.59
N ALA A 229 6.05 7.80 42.86
CA ALA A 229 6.02 6.93 44.04
C ALA A 229 6.12 7.70 45.37
N ASP A 230 6.71 8.90 45.34
CA ASP A 230 6.81 9.82 46.48
C ASP A 230 6.89 11.28 46.01
N ASP A 231 7.10 12.22 46.94
CA ASP A 231 7.11 13.66 46.66
C ASP A 231 8.45 14.20 46.10
N THR A 232 9.46 13.35 45.89
CA THR A 232 10.77 13.78 45.39
C THR A 232 10.71 14.29 43.95
N LEU A 233 11.67 15.13 43.56
CA LEU A 233 11.75 15.64 42.19
C LEU A 233 12.11 14.53 41.20
N GLU A 234 12.90 13.56 41.67
CA GLU A 234 13.34 12.40 40.91
C GLU A 234 12.17 11.46 40.62
N ALA A 235 11.30 11.16 41.60
CA ALA A 235 10.09 10.38 41.36
C ALA A 235 9.10 11.09 40.41
N ARG A 236 8.97 12.41 40.53
CA ARG A 236 8.15 13.23 39.60
C ARG A 236 8.68 13.17 38.17
N ALA A 237 10.00 13.29 37.99
CA ALA A 237 10.64 13.18 36.68
C ALA A 237 10.51 11.75 36.11
N ALA A 238 10.65 10.71 36.94
CA ALA A 238 10.48 9.33 36.54
C ALA A 238 9.03 9.03 36.08
N ALA A 239 8.03 9.50 36.81
CA ALA A 239 6.63 9.37 36.42
C ALA A 239 6.30 10.15 35.13
N ASP A 240 6.84 11.36 34.97
CA ASP A 240 6.69 12.13 33.72
C ASP A 240 7.33 11.42 32.52
N LEU A 241 8.52 10.85 32.68
CA LEU A 241 9.19 10.06 31.64
C LEU A 241 8.39 8.80 31.30
N TYR A 242 7.86 8.08 32.29
CA TYR A 242 7.00 6.92 32.08
C TYR A 242 5.74 7.30 31.29
N ASP A 243 5.04 8.37 31.68
CA ASP A 243 3.88 8.88 30.94
C ASP A 243 4.26 9.31 29.51
N GLY A 244 5.46 9.86 29.33
CA GLY A 244 6.03 10.17 28.03
C GLY A 244 6.13 8.94 27.14
N ILE A 245 6.78 7.88 27.65
CA ILE A 245 7.05 6.63 26.94
C ILE A 245 5.75 5.85 26.65
N TYR A 246 4.90 5.71 27.67
CA TYR A 246 3.70 4.88 27.59
C TYR A 246 2.59 5.57 26.80
N ASN A 247 2.31 6.83 27.13
CA ASN A 247 1.09 7.50 26.69
C ASN A 247 1.36 8.57 25.62
N ARG A 248 2.19 9.57 25.95
CA ARG A 248 2.29 10.79 25.13
C ARG A 248 3.01 10.58 23.81
N PHE A 249 3.91 9.59 23.71
CA PHE A 249 4.61 9.28 22.47
C PHE A 249 3.63 8.97 21.32
N PHE A 250 2.65 8.11 21.59
CA PHE A 250 1.72 7.64 20.56
C PHE A 250 0.59 8.63 20.28
N LEU A 251 -0.04 9.17 21.33
CA LEU A 251 -1.05 10.22 21.20
C LEU A 251 -0.48 11.47 20.52
N GLY A 252 0.71 11.91 20.94
CA GLY A 252 1.39 13.07 20.35
C GLY A 252 1.81 12.83 18.89
N GLY A 253 2.26 11.62 18.57
CA GLY A 253 2.61 11.26 17.20
C GLY A 253 1.43 11.39 16.24
N VAL A 254 0.27 10.83 16.59
CA VAL A 254 -0.93 10.83 15.74
C VAL A 254 -1.62 12.19 15.70
N PHE A 255 -1.85 12.84 16.85
CA PHE A 255 -2.69 14.04 16.88
C PHE A 255 -1.89 15.35 16.80
N ASN A 256 -0.67 15.38 17.33
CA ASN A 256 0.14 16.59 17.40
C ASN A 256 1.33 16.59 16.43
N LYS A 257 1.55 15.49 15.69
CA LYS A 257 2.69 15.29 14.79
C LYS A 257 4.03 15.58 15.47
N ALA A 258 4.17 15.17 16.74
CA ALA A 258 5.35 15.42 17.54
C ALA A 258 5.56 14.35 18.62
N TYR A 259 6.83 14.04 18.91
CA TYR A 259 7.20 13.16 20.03
C TYR A 259 7.66 13.98 21.26
N PRO A 260 7.43 13.48 22.49
CA PRO A 260 7.83 14.19 23.72
C PRO A 260 9.36 14.36 23.84
N GLU A 261 9.81 15.57 24.18
CA GLU A 261 11.25 15.89 24.29
C GLU A 261 11.99 15.02 25.31
N ASN A 262 11.37 14.74 26.47
CA ASN A 262 11.96 13.90 27.51
C ASN A 262 12.17 12.44 27.06
N VAL A 263 11.33 11.93 26.16
CA VAL A 263 11.49 10.61 25.53
C VAL A 263 12.54 10.66 24.42
N LEU A 264 12.52 11.71 23.60
CA LEU A 264 13.49 11.91 22.52
C LEU A 264 14.92 12.01 23.05
N HIS A 265 15.14 12.53 24.25
CA HIS A 265 16.46 12.51 24.90
C HIS A 265 17.08 11.10 24.90
N GLY A 266 16.29 10.06 25.17
CA GLY A 266 16.75 8.67 25.18
C GLY A 266 16.65 7.94 23.84
N LEU A 267 15.63 8.25 23.02
CA LEU A 267 15.32 7.49 21.81
C LEU A 267 15.80 8.12 20.50
N GLN A 268 16.07 9.43 20.45
CA GLN A 268 16.29 10.14 19.19
C GLN A 268 17.49 9.59 18.39
N ALA A 269 18.58 9.24 19.06
CA ALA A 269 19.76 8.64 18.41
C ALA A 269 19.48 7.25 17.80
N HIS A 270 18.34 6.65 18.14
CA HIS A 270 17.95 5.31 17.72
C HIS A 270 16.76 5.29 16.74
N LEU A 271 16.08 6.42 16.55
CA LEU A 271 15.01 6.55 15.55
C LEU A 271 15.54 6.32 14.11
N PRO A 272 14.65 6.00 13.15
CA PRO A 272 15.02 5.98 11.73
C PRO A 272 15.54 7.34 11.25
N ASP A 273 16.40 7.35 10.23
CA ASP A 273 16.81 8.60 9.59
C ASP A 273 15.59 9.25 8.90
N GLY A 274 15.44 10.56 9.03
CA GLY A 274 14.32 11.30 8.41
C GLY A 274 12.94 11.03 9.02
N TRP A 275 12.86 10.45 10.22
CA TRP A 275 11.58 10.10 10.88
C TRP A 275 10.58 11.27 11.00
N GLN A 276 11.04 12.51 10.97
CA GLN A 276 10.18 13.69 10.99
C GLN A 276 9.34 13.85 9.71
N ASP A 277 9.85 13.38 8.57
CA ASP A 277 9.20 13.50 7.27
C ASP A 277 7.94 12.60 7.18
N ASP A 278 7.80 11.65 8.10
CA ASP A 278 6.69 10.71 8.16
C ASP A 278 5.44 11.25 8.87
N PHE A 279 5.52 12.40 9.53
CA PHE A 279 4.43 12.90 10.35
C PHE A 279 3.16 13.24 9.56
N ASP A 280 3.28 13.57 8.27
CA ASP A 280 2.10 13.78 7.43
C ASP A 280 1.32 12.48 7.20
N THR A 281 2.03 11.35 7.07
CA THR A 281 1.38 10.04 7.03
C THR A 281 0.87 9.63 8.41
N ILE A 282 1.70 9.70 9.45
CA ILE A 282 1.34 9.29 10.82
C ILE A 282 0.09 10.03 11.32
N GLY A 283 0.03 11.34 11.07
CA GLY A 283 -1.08 12.20 11.46
C GLY A 283 -2.22 12.27 10.44
N THR A 284 -2.39 11.24 9.60
CA THR A 284 -3.56 11.16 8.71
C THR A 284 -4.84 11.20 9.57
N PRO A 285 -5.82 12.08 9.27
CA PRO A 285 -6.97 12.29 10.14
C PRO A 285 -7.85 11.05 10.37
N VAL A 286 -8.12 10.78 11.65
CA VAL A 286 -9.07 9.77 12.13
C VAL A 286 -10.41 10.40 12.54
N ASP A 287 -11.45 9.59 12.61
CA ASP A 287 -12.81 10.00 12.97
C ASP A 287 -13.13 9.84 14.46
N TRP A 288 -12.33 9.05 15.20
CA TRP A 288 -12.48 8.83 16.64
C TRP A 288 -11.20 8.30 17.31
N CYS A 289 -11.12 8.42 18.64
CA CYS A 289 -10.01 7.91 19.46
C CYS A 289 -10.50 6.85 20.47
N GLY A 290 -9.86 5.69 20.47
CA GLY A 290 -10.11 4.58 21.38
C GLY A 290 -9.08 4.51 22.50
N LEU A 291 -9.56 4.26 23.72
CA LEU A 291 -8.74 4.08 24.91
C LEU A 291 -8.94 2.68 25.47
N ASN A 292 -7.85 1.96 25.65
CA ASN A 292 -7.79 0.76 26.47
C ASN A 292 -7.24 1.18 27.84
N TYR A 293 -8.00 0.93 28.90
CA TYR A 293 -7.62 1.34 30.26
C TYR A 293 -7.89 0.22 31.24
N TYR A 294 -6.95 0.01 32.16
CA TYR A 294 -7.04 -1.04 33.17
C TYR A 294 -6.56 -0.62 34.55
N THR A 295 -5.47 0.16 34.62
CA THR A 295 -4.75 0.43 35.87
C THR A 295 -3.96 1.74 35.82
N ARG A 296 -3.49 2.15 36.99
CA ARG A 296 -2.42 3.14 37.19
C ARG A 296 -1.09 2.46 37.57
N LYS A 297 -0.02 3.26 37.63
CA LYS A 297 1.32 2.87 38.11
C LYS A 297 1.94 3.92 39.01
N LEU A 298 2.58 3.47 40.10
CA LEU A 298 3.47 4.32 40.91
C LEU A 298 4.92 4.11 40.45
N ILE A 299 5.59 5.20 40.04
CA ILE A 299 6.91 5.15 39.42
C ILE A 299 7.94 5.86 40.29
N ALA A 300 9.04 5.16 40.57
CA ALA A 300 10.23 5.66 41.23
C ALA A 300 11.43 5.67 40.25
N PRO A 301 12.47 6.49 40.49
CA PRO A 301 13.73 6.34 39.78
C PRO A 301 14.39 5.00 40.16
N ALA A 302 15.13 4.42 39.21
CA ALA A 302 15.98 3.26 39.43
C ALA A 302 17.48 3.65 39.38
N ASP A 303 18.35 2.71 39.68
CA ASP A 303 19.81 2.83 39.45
C ASP A 303 20.21 1.95 38.24
N THR A 304 19.61 2.25 37.08
CA THR A 304 19.84 1.54 35.82
C THR A 304 20.04 2.53 34.66
N PRO A 305 20.57 2.10 33.50
CA PRO A 305 20.57 2.92 32.30
C PRO A 305 19.16 3.40 31.92
N TRP A 306 19.08 4.41 31.04
CA TRP A 306 17.80 4.96 30.56
C TRP A 306 16.82 3.83 30.18
N PRO A 307 15.54 3.92 30.57
CA PRO A 307 14.88 5.09 31.17
C PRO A 307 15.02 5.21 32.68
N SER A 308 15.71 4.27 33.35
CA SER A 308 15.95 4.31 34.80
C SER A 308 14.67 4.41 35.64
N LEU A 309 13.69 3.55 35.34
CA LEU A 309 12.37 3.55 35.97
C LEU A 309 12.15 2.25 36.76
N GLN A 310 11.48 2.36 37.90
CA GLN A 310 11.03 1.22 38.69
C GLN A 310 9.56 1.41 39.12
N GLU A 311 8.75 0.37 38.90
CA GLU A 311 7.39 0.31 39.45
C GLU A 311 7.42 0.00 40.96
N VAL A 312 6.63 0.76 41.72
CA VAL A 312 6.40 0.53 43.16
C VAL A 312 4.98 0.01 43.36
N PRO A 313 4.78 -1.11 44.09
CA PRO A 313 3.45 -1.61 44.39
C PRO A 313 2.64 -0.58 45.20
N GLY A 314 1.49 -0.17 44.66
CA GLY A 314 0.59 0.74 45.37
C GLY A 314 -0.29 0.05 46.44
N PRO A 315 -1.05 0.82 47.24
CA PRO A 315 -1.85 0.31 48.34
C PRO A 315 -3.29 -0.11 47.97
N LEU A 316 -3.77 0.18 46.76
CA LEU A 316 -5.15 -0.08 46.34
C LEU A 316 -5.41 -1.59 46.12
N PRO A 317 -6.69 -2.01 46.15
CA PRO A 317 -7.09 -3.36 45.78
C PRO A 317 -6.58 -3.74 44.39
N LYS A 318 -6.28 -5.03 44.21
CA LYS A 318 -5.68 -5.55 42.98
C LYS A 318 -6.51 -6.64 42.33
N THR A 319 -6.49 -6.68 41.01
CA THR A 319 -7.06 -7.78 40.21
C THR A 319 -6.17 -9.04 40.30
N GLN A 320 -6.59 -10.15 39.67
CA GLN A 320 -5.76 -11.36 39.58
C GLN A 320 -4.46 -11.16 38.77
N MET A 321 -4.36 -10.05 38.01
CA MET A 321 -3.14 -9.62 37.33
C MET A 321 -2.14 -8.91 38.27
N GLY A 322 -2.58 -8.56 39.49
CA GLY A 322 -1.82 -7.69 40.39
C GLY A 322 -1.97 -6.19 40.08
N TRP A 323 -2.89 -5.82 39.18
CA TRP A 323 -3.13 -4.44 38.76
C TRP A 323 -4.03 -3.70 39.74
N GLU A 324 -3.71 -2.44 40.07
CA GLU A 324 -4.51 -1.63 40.98
C GLU A 324 -5.84 -1.20 40.35
N ILE A 325 -6.91 -1.29 41.14
CA ILE A 325 -8.23 -0.80 40.74
C ILE A 325 -8.33 0.69 41.10
N GLU A 326 -8.08 1.56 40.12
CA GLU A 326 -8.25 3.01 40.27
C GLU A 326 -9.12 3.59 39.13
N PRO A 327 -10.45 3.68 39.33
CA PRO A 327 -11.36 4.15 38.28
C PRO A 327 -11.18 5.63 37.94
N GLY A 328 -10.71 6.46 38.88
CA GLY A 328 -10.56 7.90 38.66
C GLY A 328 -9.57 8.26 37.54
N ALA A 329 -8.55 7.44 37.31
CA ALA A 329 -7.61 7.61 36.20
C ALA A 329 -8.30 7.48 34.83
N LEU A 330 -9.37 6.69 34.71
CA LEU A 330 -10.14 6.63 33.47
C LEU A 330 -10.78 7.99 33.16
N THR A 331 -11.43 8.63 34.14
CA THR A 331 -11.98 9.98 33.99
C THR A 331 -10.89 10.97 33.59
N ARG A 332 -9.72 10.90 34.23
CA ARG A 332 -8.59 11.78 33.93
C ARG A 332 -8.05 11.57 32.53
N PHE A 333 -7.95 10.33 32.05
CA PHE A 333 -7.51 10.05 30.68
C PHE A 333 -8.53 10.49 29.64
N LEU A 334 -9.81 10.21 29.84
CA LEU A 334 -10.88 10.67 28.93
C LEU A 334 -10.84 12.20 28.79
N THR A 335 -10.71 12.89 29.91
CA THR A 335 -10.62 14.37 29.96
C THR A 335 -9.33 14.88 29.31
N ARG A 336 -8.19 14.25 29.61
CA ARG A 336 -6.87 14.62 29.05
C ARG A 336 -6.85 14.44 27.53
N THR A 337 -7.36 13.31 27.04
CA THR A 337 -7.39 12.99 25.61
C THR A 337 -8.22 14.02 24.84
N ALA A 338 -9.41 14.36 25.32
CA ALA A 338 -10.24 15.40 24.71
C ALA A 338 -9.55 16.77 24.73
N ARG A 339 -9.01 17.18 25.88
CA ARG A 339 -8.40 18.50 26.04
C ARG A 339 -7.12 18.70 25.21
N ASP A 340 -6.23 17.71 25.20
CA ASP A 340 -4.87 17.89 24.72
C ASP A 340 -4.63 17.34 23.30
N TYR A 341 -5.56 16.54 22.76
CA TYR A 341 -5.35 15.82 21.49
C TYR A 341 -6.55 15.86 20.56
N THR A 342 -7.74 15.48 21.02
CA THR A 342 -8.84 15.13 20.10
C THR A 342 -9.91 16.21 19.95
N GLY A 343 -9.98 17.16 20.89
CA GLY A 343 -11.04 18.17 20.93
C GLY A 343 -12.43 17.52 20.99
N ASP A 344 -13.27 17.87 20.01
CA ASP A 344 -14.65 17.37 19.90
C ASP A 344 -14.76 16.00 19.21
N LEU A 345 -13.66 15.40 18.75
CA LEU A 345 -13.69 14.07 18.15
C LEU A 345 -14.24 13.04 19.16
N PRO A 346 -15.11 12.11 18.73
CA PRO A 346 -15.60 11.03 19.57
C PRO A 346 -14.50 10.22 20.25
N ILE A 347 -14.70 9.91 21.53
CA ILE A 347 -13.84 9.03 22.32
C ILE A 347 -14.60 7.76 22.69
N TYR A 348 -13.94 6.61 22.56
CA TYR A 348 -14.48 5.31 22.96
C TYR A 348 -13.56 4.66 23.99
N VAL A 349 -14.12 4.07 25.05
CA VAL A 349 -13.37 3.10 25.86
C VAL A 349 -13.44 1.78 25.11
N THR A 350 -12.38 1.43 24.38
CA THR A 350 -12.35 0.27 23.46
C THR A 350 -11.99 -1.03 24.14
N GLU A 351 -11.38 -0.96 25.33
CA GLU A 351 -11.21 -2.06 26.27
C GLU A 351 -11.17 -1.56 27.72
N ASN A 352 -12.01 -2.14 28.57
CA ASN A 352 -11.88 -2.06 30.02
C ASN A 352 -12.46 -3.33 30.68
N GLY A 353 -11.76 -3.86 31.68
CA GLY A 353 -12.21 -5.03 32.42
C GLY A 353 -11.18 -5.52 33.42
N MET A 354 -11.42 -6.69 34.02
CA MET A 354 -10.50 -7.25 35.00
C MET A 354 -10.41 -8.78 34.95
N ALA A 355 -9.21 -9.29 35.19
CA ALA A 355 -8.99 -10.69 35.53
C ALA A 355 -9.48 -10.95 36.96
N SER A 356 -10.41 -11.90 37.10
CA SER A 356 -10.95 -12.33 38.39
C SER A 356 -10.59 -13.78 38.67
N PRO A 357 -10.21 -14.14 39.92
CA PRO A 357 -10.11 -15.54 40.31
C PRO A 357 -11.47 -16.25 40.38
N GLU A 358 -12.58 -15.50 40.46
CA GLU A 358 -13.93 -16.03 40.53
C GLU A 358 -14.44 -16.46 39.15
N ARG A 359 -14.94 -17.70 39.05
CA ARG A 359 -15.30 -18.29 37.75
C ARG A 359 -16.75 -18.07 37.33
N GLN A 360 -17.70 -18.11 38.26
CA GLN A 360 -19.14 -18.07 37.95
C GLN A 360 -19.89 -16.96 38.69
N GLN A 361 -19.61 -16.77 39.99
CA GLN A 361 -20.16 -15.69 40.81
C GLN A 361 -19.08 -14.63 41.02
N ASP A 362 -18.88 -13.78 40.02
CA ASP A 362 -17.80 -12.80 39.89
C ASP A 362 -18.28 -11.39 40.30
N ASP A 363 -18.71 -11.26 41.55
CA ASP A 363 -19.20 -9.98 42.11
C ASP A 363 -18.13 -8.88 42.11
N ASP A 364 -16.85 -9.27 42.22
CA ASP A 364 -15.70 -8.36 42.10
C ASP A 364 -15.63 -7.71 40.71
N ARG A 365 -15.89 -8.48 39.64
CA ARG A 365 -15.99 -7.96 38.27
C ARG A 365 -17.17 -7.02 38.12
N ILE A 366 -18.32 -7.32 38.73
CA ILE A 366 -19.49 -6.43 38.75
C ILE A 366 -19.14 -5.10 39.43
N ASP A 367 -18.44 -5.14 40.57
CA ASP A 367 -18.03 -3.96 41.30
C ASP A 367 -16.98 -3.13 40.55
N TYR A 368 -16.04 -3.79 39.86
CA TYR A 368 -15.07 -3.12 38.98
C TYR A 368 -15.78 -2.38 37.83
N LEU A 369 -16.70 -3.05 37.13
CA LEU A 369 -17.45 -2.46 36.02
C LEU A 369 -18.32 -1.28 36.49
N ASN A 370 -19.00 -1.40 37.64
CA ASN A 370 -19.77 -0.29 38.20
C ASN A 370 -18.89 0.93 38.49
N GLN A 371 -17.69 0.73 39.03
CA GLN A 371 -16.75 1.81 39.34
C GLN A 371 -16.24 2.52 38.09
N HIS A 372 -15.91 1.77 37.04
CA HIS A 372 -15.40 2.36 35.80
C HIS A 372 -16.49 2.99 34.94
N LEU A 373 -17.72 2.45 34.94
CA LEU A 373 -18.86 3.13 34.33
C LEU A 373 -19.22 4.44 35.05
N ALA A 374 -19.04 4.50 36.39
CA ALA A 374 -19.16 5.76 37.12
C ALA A 374 -18.11 6.78 36.66
N ALA A 375 -16.85 6.35 36.47
CA ALA A 375 -15.79 7.21 35.97
C ALA A 375 -16.05 7.76 34.55
N VAL A 376 -16.74 6.97 33.70
CA VAL A 376 -17.20 7.43 32.39
C VAL A 376 -18.33 8.46 32.52
N GLN A 377 -19.28 8.26 33.43
CA GLN A 377 -20.32 9.24 33.75
C GLN A 377 -19.70 10.56 34.22
N ASP A 378 -18.71 10.51 35.11
CA ASP A 378 -18.00 11.70 35.57
C ASP A 378 -17.32 12.46 34.41
N ALA A 379 -16.83 11.76 33.39
CA ALA A 379 -16.26 12.39 32.18
C ALA A 379 -17.35 12.99 31.27
N LEU A 380 -18.48 12.31 31.11
CA LEU A 380 -19.64 12.81 30.37
C LEU A 380 -20.19 14.10 31.00
N ASP A 381 -20.30 14.13 32.33
CA ASP A 381 -20.73 15.31 33.10
C ASP A 381 -19.78 16.50 32.94
N GLN A 382 -18.50 16.23 32.64
CA GLN A 382 -17.48 17.24 32.30
C GLN A 382 -17.53 17.67 30.83
N GLY A 383 -18.45 17.13 30.03
CA GLY A 383 -18.62 17.46 28.62
C GLY A 383 -17.67 16.74 27.66
N VAL A 384 -16.97 15.70 28.12
CA VAL A 384 -16.09 14.89 27.25
C VAL A 384 -16.95 14.11 26.24
N PRO A 385 -16.60 14.09 24.93
CA PRO A 385 -17.40 13.44 23.89
C PRO A 385 -17.26 11.91 23.89
N VAL A 386 -17.52 11.26 25.02
CA VAL A 386 -17.47 9.79 25.13
C VAL A 386 -18.70 9.17 24.46
N LYS A 387 -18.49 8.26 23.52
CA LYS A 387 -19.54 7.66 22.68
C LYS A 387 -19.71 6.16 22.83
N GLY A 388 -18.89 5.50 23.63
CA GLY A 388 -19.13 4.10 23.94
C GLY A 388 -18.13 3.47 24.90
N TYR A 389 -18.48 2.27 25.33
CA TYR A 389 -17.74 1.47 26.29
C TYR A 389 -17.76 0.00 25.91
N PHE A 390 -16.58 -0.59 25.74
CA PHE A 390 -16.36 -1.96 25.32
C PHE A 390 -15.72 -2.76 26.45
N ILE A 391 -16.42 -3.78 26.91
CA ILE A 391 -15.92 -4.65 27.97
C ILE A 391 -14.88 -5.61 27.40
N TRP A 392 -13.70 -5.61 28.01
CA TRP A 392 -12.70 -6.65 27.83
C TRP A 392 -12.87 -7.73 28.90
N SER A 393 -13.31 -8.95 28.58
CA SER A 393 -13.58 -9.51 27.24
C SER A 393 -14.95 -10.20 27.19
N LEU A 394 -15.39 -10.59 25.99
CA LEU A 394 -16.56 -11.48 25.87
C LEU A 394 -16.29 -12.84 26.52
N LEU A 395 -15.20 -13.49 26.10
CA LEU A 395 -14.83 -14.85 26.47
C LEU A 395 -13.55 -14.85 27.32
N ASP A 396 -13.48 -15.74 28.31
CA ASP A 396 -12.18 -16.18 28.83
C ASP A 396 -11.36 -16.75 27.67
N ASN A 397 -10.10 -16.36 27.56
CA ASN A 397 -9.30 -16.56 26.36
C ASN A 397 -7.83 -16.86 26.71
N TYR A 398 -6.97 -16.97 25.69
CA TYR A 398 -5.53 -17.05 25.85
C TYR A 398 -4.95 -15.67 26.18
N GLU A 399 -4.55 -15.43 27.43
CA GLU A 399 -4.00 -14.15 27.90
C GLU A 399 -2.48 -14.08 27.67
N TRP A 400 -2.08 -14.18 26.40
CA TRP A 400 -0.70 -13.94 25.95
C TRP A 400 0.34 -14.75 26.72
N ALA A 401 1.39 -14.11 27.25
CA ALA A 401 2.44 -14.77 28.04
C ALA A 401 1.93 -15.45 29.32
N LEU A 402 0.73 -15.11 29.79
CA LEU A 402 0.11 -15.67 31.00
C LEU A 402 -0.82 -16.86 30.72
N GLY A 403 -0.98 -17.24 29.45
CA GLY A 403 -1.76 -18.41 29.05
C GLY A 403 -3.24 -18.31 29.46
N TYR A 404 -3.86 -19.45 29.78
CA TYR A 404 -5.31 -19.56 30.04
C TYR A 404 -5.70 -19.34 31.51
N GLU A 405 -4.75 -18.95 32.37
CA GLU A 405 -5.02 -18.80 33.81
C GLU A 405 -5.80 -17.52 34.13
N LYS A 406 -5.48 -16.42 33.43
CA LYS A 406 -6.07 -15.11 33.68
C LYS A 406 -7.38 -14.98 32.91
N ARG A 407 -8.47 -14.73 33.64
CA ARG A 407 -9.83 -14.82 33.10
C ARG A 407 -10.49 -13.45 33.10
N PHE A 408 -10.55 -12.81 31.93
CA PHE A 408 -11.19 -11.50 31.73
C PHE A 408 -12.64 -11.58 31.26
N GLY A 409 -13.09 -12.74 30.77
CA GLY A 409 -14.36 -12.87 30.07
C GLY A 409 -15.58 -12.65 30.95
N LEU A 410 -16.62 -12.06 30.37
CA LEU A 410 -17.99 -12.13 30.89
C LEU A 410 -18.55 -13.56 30.81
N VAL A 411 -17.98 -14.39 29.95
CA VAL A 411 -18.36 -15.78 29.73
C VAL A 411 -17.17 -16.68 30.04
N ASP A 412 -17.35 -17.63 30.96
CA ASP A 412 -16.36 -18.67 31.26
C ASP A 412 -16.29 -19.64 30.09
N VAL A 413 -15.06 -19.96 29.66
CA VAL A 413 -14.80 -21.02 28.69
C VAL A 413 -14.13 -22.17 29.43
N ASP A 414 -14.77 -23.33 29.34
CA ASP A 414 -14.22 -24.60 29.78
C ASP A 414 -13.27 -25.10 28.68
N PHE A 415 -11.96 -24.92 28.84
CA PHE A 415 -11.00 -25.20 27.76
C PHE A 415 -10.83 -26.70 27.42
N ASP A 416 -11.36 -27.61 28.24
CA ASP A 416 -11.37 -29.04 27.93
C ASP A 416 -12.55 -29.43 27.03
N THR A 417 -13.71 -28.78 27.22
CA THR A 417 -14.96 -29.10 26.51
C THR A 417 -15.41 -28.04 25.50
N LEU A 418 -14.82 -26.85 25.58
CA LEU A 418 -15.13 -25.62 24.85
C LEU A 418 -16.54 -25.09 25.11
N GLU A 419 -17.18 -25.50 26.20
CA GLU A 419 -18.49 -24.99 26.63
C GLU A 419 -18.39 -23.51 27.08
N ARG A 420 -19.36 -22.68 26.67
CA ARG A 420 -19.50 -21.28 27.09
C ARG A 420 -20.51 -21.18 28.22
N ARG A 421 -20.10 -20.65 29.38
CA ARG A 421 -20.94 -20.48 30.57
C ARG A 421 -20.99 -19.01 31.00
N PRO A 422 -22.09 -18.29 30.73
CA PRO A 422 -22.22 -16.88 31.11
C PRO A 422 -22.13 -16.67 32.63
N LYS A 423 -21.25 -15.76 33.07
CA LYS A 423 -20.99 -15.46 34.49
C LYS A 423 -22.06 -14.53 35.08
N ALA A 424 -22.02 -14.28 36.39
CA ALA A 424 -22.91 -13.33 37.06
C ALA A 424 -22.78 -11.92 36.46
N SER A 425 -21.56 -11.48 36.13
CA SER A 425 -21.31 -10.21 35.45
C SER A 425 -21.99 -10.09 34.08
N PHE A 426 -21.99 -11.16 33.25
CA PHE A 426 -22.73 -11.20 31.99
C PHE A 426 -24.22 -10.97 32.21
N ARG A 427 -24.83 -11.69 33.17
CA ARG A 427 -26.27 -11.57 33.47
C ARG A 427 -26.62 -10.20 34.04
N ALA A 428 -25.71 -9.63 34.84
CA ALA A 428 -25.85 -8.28 35.37
C ALA A 428 -25.83 -7.23 34.24
N MET A 429 -24.92 -7.36 33.27
CA MET A 429 -24.90 -6.51 32.06
C MET A 429 -26.13 -6.70 31.19
N GLN A 430 -26.56 -7.95 30.94
CA GLN A 430 -27.78 -8.26 30.20
C GLN A 430 -29.00 -7.53 30.79
N THR A 431 -29.12 -7.53 32.12
CA THR A 431 -30.19 -6.82 32.82
C THR A 431 -30.08 -5.30 32.67
N ALA A 432 -28.86 -4.76 32.73
CA ALA A 432 -28.59 -3.33 32.59
C ALA A 432 -28.86 -2.80 31.17
N LEU A 433 -28.56 -3.59 30.15
CA LEU A 433 -28.71 -3.21 28.74
C LEU A 433 -30.14 -3.35 28.22
N ALA A 434 -30.97 -4.18 28.86
CA ALA A 434 -32.39 -4.31 28.54
C ALA A 434 -33.23 -3.08 28.92
N GLN A 435 -32.68 -2.15 29.71
CA GLN A 435 -33.37 -0.96 30.22
C GLN A 435 -32.95 0.29 29.43
N GLY A 436 -33.60 0.53 28.29
CA GLY A 436 -33.37 1.70 27.43
C GLY A 436 -33.83 1.46 25.99
N ASP A 437 -33.87 2.52 25.19
CA ASP A 437 -34.18 2.41 23.76
C ASP A 437 -32.96 1.89 22.97
N PRO A 438 -33.16 1.15 21.86
CA PRO A 438 -32.07 0.76 20.96
C PRO A 438 -31.35 1.97 20.36
N VAL A 439 -30.03 1.87 20.19
CA VAL A 439 -29.20 2.98 19.67
C VAL A 439 -29.44 3.20 18.18
N SER A 440 -29.72 4.45 17.79
CA SER A 440 -30.07 4.85 16.42
C SER A 440 -28.87 5.33 15.59
N VAL A 441 -27.78 4.56 15.57
CA VAL A 441 -26.61 4.82 14.69
C VAL A 441 -26.53 3.77 13.56
N PRO A 442 -25.87 4.04 12.43
CA PRO A 442 -25.77 3.10 11.31
C PRO A 442 -25.23 1.73 11.71
N MET A 443 -25.55 0.70 10.92
CA MET A 443 -25.05 -0.67 11.15
C MET A 443 -23.69 -0.94 10.51
N ALA A 444 -23.35 -0.21 9.45
CA ALA A 444 -22.19 -0.42 8.59
C ALA A 444 -21.84 0.88 7.84
N GLN A 445 -20.86 0.82 6.93
CA GLN A 445 -20.56 1.91 6.01
C GLN A 445 -21.80 2.33 5.19
N PRO A 446 -21.89 3.59 4.74
CA PRO A 446 -22.96 4.02 3.85
C PRO A 446 -22.99 3.19 2.57
N ARG A 447 -24.19 2.84 2.09
CA ARG A 447 -24.34 2.05 0.87
C ARG A 447 -23.71 2.78 -0.33
N GLY A 448 -22.77 2.12 -1.01
CA GLY A 448 -22.02 2.70 -2.13
C GLY A 448 -20.85 3.60 -1.72
N ALA A 449 -20.50 3.65 -0.44
CA ALA A 449 -19.32 4.38 0.05
C ALA A 449 -18.00 3.71 -0.35
N MET A 450 -18.01 2.39 -0.56
CA MET A 450 -16.81 1.71 -1.03
C MET A 450 -16.55 1.98 -2.51
N HIS A 451 -15.37 2.53 -2.80
CA HIS A 451 -14.89 2.80 -4.15
C HIS A 451 -13.77 1.82 -4.52
N ASP A 452 -13.75 1.37 -5.77
CA ASP A 452 -12.58 0.71 -6.31
C ASP A 452 -11.43 1.72 -6.40
N HIS A 453 -10.24 1.36 -5.92
CA HIS A 453 -9.05 2.17 -6.20
C HIS A 453 -8.87 2.34 -7.71
N TRP A 454 -8.40 3.51 -8.08
CA TRP A 454 -8.05 3.83 -9.44
C TRP A 454 -6.59 4.27 -9.51
N ASN A 455 -5.94 3.95 -10.61
CA ASN A 455 -4.62 4.48 -10.97
C ASN A 455 -4.81 5.47 -12.11
N LEU A 456 -3.91 6.42 -12.21
CA LEU A 456 -3.84 7.35 -13.33
C LEU A 456 -2.63 6.98 -14.19
N VAL A 457 -2.84 6.79 -15.48
CA VAL A 457 -1.76 6.59 -16.44
C VAL A 457 -1.77 7.72 -17.46
N ALA A 458 -0.61 8.27 -17.81
CA ALA A 458 -0.49 9.36 -18.75
C ALA A 458 0.51 9.04 -19.86
N ASP A 459 0.17 9.40 -21.09
CA ASP A 459 1.04 9.36 -22.26
C ASP A 459 1.19 10.79 -22.81
N ILE A 460 2.37 11.38 -22.62
CA ILE A 460 2.70 12.77 -22.93
C ILE A 460 3.49 12.81 -24.25
N GLY A 461 2.77 12.95 -25.37
CA GLY A 461 3.37 13.15 -26.68
C GLY A 461 3.69 14.62 -26.98
N GLY A 462 4.41 14.87 -28.08
CA GLY A 462 4.72 16.25 -28.52
C GLY A 462 3.52 17.05 -29.04
N THR A 463 2.40 16.39 -29.36
CA THR A 463 1.19 17.05 -29.88
C THR A 463 -0.03 16.82 -29.02
N ASN A 464 -0.18 15.62 -28.46
CA ASN A 464 -1.32 15.27 -27.62
C ASN A 464 -0.83 14.64 -26.32
N THR A 465 -1.55 14.92 -25.25
CA THR A 465 -1.47 14.23 -23.98
C THR A 465 -2.71 13.36 -23.83
N ARG A 466 -2.53 12.16 -23.27
CA ARG A 466 -3.61 11.25 -22.93
C ARG A 466 -3.56 10.95 -21.44
N LEU A 467 -4.71 11.00 -20.77
CA LEU A 467 -4.87 10.64 -19.37
C LEU A 467 -5.86 9.47 -19.29
N GLY A 468 -5.45 8.36 -18.70
CA GLY A 468 -6.23 7.16 -18.51
C GLY A 468 -6.53 6.92 -17.03
N VAL A 469 -7.80 6.65 -16.72
CA VAL A 469 -8.23 6.14 -15.40
C VAL A 469 -8.24 4.63 -15.48
N VAL A 470 -7.56 3.97 -14.56
CA VAL A 470 -7.46 2.50 -14.51
C VAL A 470 -8.08 2.01 -13.22
N THR A 471 -9.14 1.23 -13.31
CA THR A 471 -9.81 0.60 -12.16
C THR A 471 -9.64 -0.92 -12.27
N ASN A 472 -9.21 -1.58 -11.21
CA ASN A 472 -8.96 -3.04 -11.21
C ASN A 472 -8.10 -3.51 -12.40
N GLY A 473 -7.03 -2.76 -12.69
CA GLY A 473 -6.07 -3.05 -13.77
C GLY A 473 -6.60 -2.81 -15.20
N THR A 474 -7.84 -2.33 -15.35
CA THR A 474 -8.50 -2.09 -16.63
C THR A 474 -8.72 -0.60 -16.85
N LEU A 475 -8.44 -0.12 -18.07
CA LEU A 475 -8.69 1.26 -18.46
C LEU A 475 -10.20 1.52 -18.52
N THR A 476 -10.72 2.42 -17.68
CA THR A 476 -12.15 2.75 -17.54
C THR A 476 -12.52 4.10 -18.12
N ASP A 477 -11.59 5.05 -18.16
CA ASP A 477 -11.74 6.34 -18.85
C ASP A 477 -10.44 6.69 -19.58
N LEU A 478 -10.55 7.38 -20.72
CA LEU A 478 -9.42 7.86 -21.51
C LEU A 478 -9.74 9.24 -22.09
N ARG A 479 -8.99 10.24 -21.61
CA ARG A 479 -9.12 11.64 -22.03
C ARG A 479 -7.93 12.01 -22.90
N LYS A 480 -8.21 12.75 -23.98
CA LYS A 480 -7.18 13.25 -24.90
C LYS A 480 -7.29 14.75 -25.04
N SER A 481 -6.16 15.44 -24.87
CA SER A 481 -6.04 16.88 -25.03
C SER A 481 -4.78 17.24 -25.83
N PRO A 482 -4.69 18.46 -26.39
CA PRO A 482 -3.42 18.99 -26.88
C PRO A 482 -2.38 19.02 -25.76
N THR A 483 -1.11 18.79 -26.08
CA THR A 483 -0.02 18.93 -25.11
C THR A 483 0.16 20.41 -24.73
N GLY A 484 -0.04 20.72 -23.46
CA GLY A 484 0.10 22.05 -22.89
C GLY A 484 1.43 22.25 -22.15
N THR A 485 1.50 23.33 -21.38
CA THR A 485 2.57 23.65 -20.43
C THR A 485 2.52 22.77 -19.17
N LEU A 486 3.59 22.76 -18.37
CA LEU A 486 3.63 22.00 -17.10
C LEU A 486 2.45 22.37 -16.17
N PRO A 487 2.15 23.65 -15.92
CA PRO A 487 1.02 24.00 -15.05
C PRO A 487 -0.32 23.51 -15.58
N GLU A 488 -0.53 23.54 -16.90
CA GLU A 488 -1.76 23.03 -17.53
C GLU A 488 -1.87 21.51 -17.38
N PHE A 489 -0.76 20.77 -17.49
CA PHE A 489 -0.73 19.33 -17.27
C PHE A 489 -1.04 18.97 -15.80
N LEU A 490 -0.36 19.60 -14.84
CA LEU A 490 -0.58 19.36 -13.41
C LEU A 490 -2.01 19.74 -12.98
N ALA A 491 -2.56 20.83 -13.55
CA ALA A 491 -3.96 21.19 -13.34
C ALA A 491 -4.92 20.12 -13.89
N ALA A 492 -4.66 19.58 -15.08
CA ALA A 492 -5.48 18.50 -15.64
C ALA A 492 -5.45 17.22 -14.78
N LEU A 493 -4.30 16.90 -14.16
CA LEU A 493 -4.20 15.80 -13.20
C LEU A 493 -5.03 16.09 -11.95
N HIS A 494 -4.88 17.28 -11.37
CA HIS A 494 -5.61 17.71 -10.19
C HIS A 494 -7.13 17.70 -10.42
N ASP A 495 -7.59 18.28 -11.53
CA ASP A 495 -9.00 18.37 -11.89
C ASP A 495 -9.63 16.97 -12.07
N LEU A 496 -8.91 16.03 -12.68
CA LEU A 496 -9.36 14.65 -12.81
C LEU A 496 -9.50 13.96 -11.44
N CYS A 497 -8.55 14.19 -10.53
CA CYS A 497 -8.63 13.65 -9.17
C CYS A 497 -9.80 14.28 -8.38
N ALA A 498 -10.01 15.59 -8.53
CA ALA A 498 -11.11 16.31 -7.89
C ALA A 498 -12.48 15.85 -8.41
N GLU A 499 -12.59 15.52 -9.70
CA GLU A 499 -13.81 14.97 -10.29
C GLU A 499 -14.15 13.57 -9.74
N ILE A 500 -13.14 12.71 -9.59
CA ILE A 500 -13.32 11.36 -9.03
C ILE A 500 -13.58 11.40 -7.52
N GLY A 501 -13.05 12.41 -6.83
CA GLY A 501 -13.28 12.66 -5.41
C GLY A 501 -12.35 11.88 -4.47
N THR A 502 -11.42 11.07 -5.01
CA THR A 502 -10.37 10.40 -4.25
C THR A 502 -9.04 10.46 -5.01
N PRO A 503 -7.89 10.55 -4.30
CA PRO A 503 -6.58 10.48 -4.95
C PRO A 503 -6.36 9.08 -5.58
N PRO A 504 -5.67 9.00 -6.73
CA PRO A 504 -5.32 7.70 -7.32
C PRO A 504 -4.25 7.01 -6.48
N ARG A 505 -4.28 5.67 -6.41
CA ARG A 505 -3.25 4.88 -5.70
C ARG A 505 -1.86 5.10 -6.32
N ALA A 506 -1.80 5.08 -7.65
CA ALA A 506 -0.58 5.34 -8.39
C ALA A 506 -0.80 6.23 -9.60
N VAL A 507 0.22 7.02 -9.94
CA VAL A 507 0.30 7.77 -11.18
C VAL A 507 1.54 7.34 -11.97
N VAL A 508 1.37 6.93 -13.22
CA VAL A 508 2.48 6.65 -14.14
C VAL A 508 2.41 7.62 -15.32
N ALA A 509 3.36 8.53 -15.43
CA ALA A 509 3.47 9.46 -16.54
C ALA A 509 4.61 9.07 -17.49
N ALA A 510 4.25 8.69 -18.72
CA ALA A 510 5.18 8.35 -19.78
C ALA A 510 5.43 9.57 -20.69
N GLY A 511 6.69 9.86 -20.99
CA GLY A 511 7.05 11.00 -21.84
C GLY A 511 8.38 10.83 -22.57
N ALA A 512 8.60 11.64 -23.60
CA ALA A 512 9.80 11.59 -24.43
C ALA A 512 11.02 12.23 -23.74
N GLY A 513 12.07 11.46 -23.53
CA GLY A 513 13.36 11.91 -23.00
C GLY A 513 13.91 11.04 -21.86
N PRO A 514 15.16 11.27 -21.45
CA PRO A 514 15.81 10.48 -20.42
C PRO A 514 15.26 10.83 -19.04
N VAL A 515 14.92 9.81 -18.26
CA VAL A 515 14.52 9.95 -16.86
C VAL A 515 15.76 9.88 -15.96
N ARG A 516 15.92 10.87 -15.09
CA ARG A 516 16.99 10.91 -14.08
C ARG A 516 16.40 11.30 -12.74
N ASN A 517 16.60 10.47 -11.72
CA ASN A 517 16.10 10.72 -10.35
C ASN A 517 14.61 11.11 -10.33
N GLY A 518 13.76 10.31 -10.99
CA GLY A 518 12.31 10.56 -11.04
C GLY A 518 11.90 11.83 -11.81
N THR A 519 12.80 12.41 -12.60
CA THR A 519 12.54 13.63 -13.38
C THR A 519 12.78 13.40 -14.86
N ILE A 520 11.88 13.91 -15.71
CA ILE A 520 12.03 13.94 -17.16
C ILE A 520 12.03 15.38 -17.66
N ARG A 521 12.97 15.70 -18.56
CA ARG A 521 12.95 16.92 -19.36
C ARG A 521 12.44 16.57 -20.75
N LEU A 522 11.20 16.95 -21.05
CA LEU A 522 10.54 16.60 -22.30
C LEU A 522 11.19 17.36 -23.46
N THR A 523 11.96 16.65 -24.29
CA THR A 523 12.72 17.20 -25.42
C THR A 523 11.81 17.87 -26.46
N ASN A 524 10.57 17.40 -26.57
CA ASN A 524 9.59 17.86 -27.57
C ASN A 524 8.58 18.89 -27.03
N ALA A 525 8.57 19.18 -25.72
CA ALA A 525 7.56 20.05 -25.09
C ALA A 525 8.15 21.12 -24.14
N ASN A 526 9.47 21.16 -23.94
CA ASN A 526 10.17 22.10 -23.05
C ASN A 526 9.55 22.15 -21.63
N LEU A 527 9.34 20.96 -21.07
CA LEU A 527 8.54 20.73 -19.87
C LEU A 527 9.33 19.78 -18.96
N ASP A 528 9.68 20.25 -17.76
CA ASP A 528 10.40 19.48 -16.75
C ASP A 528 9.38 18.92 -15.76
N LEU A 529 9.16 17.60 -15.75
CA LEU A 529 8.17 16.95 -14.90
C LEU A 529 8.88 16.00 -13.93
N SER A 530 8.59 16.13 -12.63
CA SER A 530 9.09 15.22 -11.61
C SER A 530 7.98 14.41 -10.95
N GLU A 531 8.35 13.27 -10.38
CA GLU A 531 7.48 12.45 -9.52
C GLU A 531 6.89 13.27 -8.37
N ALA A 532 7.68 14.16 -7.77
CA ALA A 532 7.23 15.04 -6.69
C ALA A 532 6.15 16.04 -7.13
N ASP A 533 6.26 16.59 -8.34
CA ASP A 533 5.24 17.49 -8.90
C ASP A 533 3.91 16.74 -9.09
N ILE A 534 3.98 15.51 -9.59
CA ILE A 534 2.81 14.64 -9.77
C ILE A 534 2.17 14.33 -8.41
N ALA A 535 2.98 13.91 -7.43
CA ALA A 535 2.50 13.52 -6.10
C ALA A 535 1.79 14.69 -5.42
N THR A 536 2.34 15.90 -5.57
CA THR A 536 1.73 17.13 -5.05
C THR A 536 0.40 17.44 -5.74
N ALA A 537 0.32 17.25 -7.06
CA ALA A 537 -0.89 17.57 -7.83
C ALA A 537 -2.04 16.58 -7.60
N THR A 538 -1.72 15.29 -7.42
CA THR A 538 -2.72 14.21 -7.36
C THR A 538 -2.97 13.66 -5.96
N GLY A 539 -2.04 13.84 -5.02
CA GLY A 539 -2.08 13.19 -3.71
C GLY A 539 -1.83 11.67 -3.76
N ALA A 540 -1.24 11.16 -4.85
CA ALA A 540 -1.02 9.73 -5.03
C ALA A 540 0.09 9.18 -4.12
N ASP A 541 -0.09 7.94 -3.65
CA ASP A 541 0.90 7.24 -2.82
C ASP A 541 2.16 6.86 -3.60
N HIS A 542 1.98 6.55 -4.88
CA HIS A 542 3.06 6.17 -5.78
C HIS A 542 3.04 7.00 -7.06
N THR A 543 4.18 7.57 -7.41
CA THR A 543 4.32 8.35 -8.63
C THR A 543 5.54 7.90 -9.39
N PHE A 544 5.36 7.65 -10.68
CA PHE A 544 6.42 7.19 -11.57
C PHE A 544 6.46 8.08 -12.81
N VAL A 545 7.64 8.59 -13.10
CA VAL A 545 7.92 9.20 -14.40
C VAL A 545 8.75 8.21 -15.21
N ILE A 546 8.23 7.79 -16.35
CA ILE A 546 8.90 6.83 -17.22
C ILE A 546 9.12 7.41 -18.62
N ASN A 547 10.11 6.87 -19.31
CA ASN A 547 10.31 7.19 -20.72
C ASN A 547 9.19 6.55 -21.58
N ASP A 548 8.79 7.20 -22.67
CA ASP A 548 7.75 6.75 -23.59
C ASP A 548 8.05 5.38 -24.22
N PHE A 549 9.31 5.04 -24.47
CA PHE A 549 9.73 3.71 -24.92
C PHE A 549 9.90 2.71 -23.79
N THR A 550 9.97 3.16 -22.55
CA THR A 550 9.73 2.28 -21.40
C THR A 550 8.26 1.85 -21.37
N ALA A 551 7.33 2.78 -21.58
CA ALA A 551 5.92 2.42 -21.74
C ALA A 551 5.72 1.51 -22.96
N ALA A 552 6.30 1.82 -24.11
CA ALA A 552 6.20 0.95 -25.29
C ALA A 552 6.74 -0.47 -25.05
N ALA A 553 7.85 -0.61 -24.31
CA ALA A 553 8.37 -1.92 -23.90
C ALA A 553 7.39 -2.69 -22.98
N TRP A 554 6.73 -1.99 -22.05
CA TRP A 554 5.70 -2.60 -21.19
C TRP A 554 4.39 -2.91 -21.90
N SER A 555 4.06 -2.21 -23.00
CA SER A 555 2.83 -2.47 -23.74
C SER A 555 2.83 -3.90 -24.29
N VAL A 556 4.02 -4.35 -24.73
CA VAL A 556 4.20 -5.70 -25.24
C VAL A 556 4.39 -6.75 -24.14
N ALA A 557 4.26 -6.45 -22.84
CA ALA A 557 4.51 -7.44 -21.77
C ALA A 557 3.45 -8.57 -21.73
N GLU A 558 2.18 -8.20 -21.97
CA GLU A 558 1.02 -9.09 -21.96
C GLU A 558 0.49 -9.41 -23.37
N ILE A 559 1.28 -9.08 -24.42
CA ILE A 559 0.85 -9.20 -25.81
C ILE A 559 0.60 -10.66 -26.23
N THR A 560 -0.48 -10.87 -26.99
CA THR A 560 -0.89 -12.17 -27.52
C THR A 560 -0.77 -12.23 -29.04
N GLY A 561 -1.03 -13.41 -29.63
CA GLY A 561 -1.00 -13.58 -31.09
C GLY A 561 -2.07 -12.74 -31.82
N ASP A 562 -3.16 -12.38 -31.15
CA ASP A 562 -4.23 -11.55 -31.72
C ASP A 562 -3.85 -10.06 -31.78
N ASP A 563 -2.79 -9.66 -31.06
CA ASP A 563 -2.34 -8.27 -30.97
C ASP A 563 -1.17 -7.95 -31.92
N VAL A 564 -0.75 -8.91 -32.75
CA VAL A 564 0.43 -8.76 -33.62
C VAL A 564 0.22 -9.35 -35.02
N GLN A 565 0.89 -8.73 -35.99
CA GLN A 565 1.19 -9.35 -37.27
C GLN A 565 2.60 -9.92 -37.23
N ALA A 566 2.74 -11.25 -37.33
CA ALA A 566 4.05 -11.90 -37.45
C ALA A 566 4.64 -11.71 -38.86
N LEU A 567 5.86 -11.17 -38.90
CA LEU A 567 6.68 -11.09 -40.12
C LEU A 567 7.65 -12.27 -40.21
N GLN A 568 8.15 -12.73 -39.07
CA GLN A 568 9.06 -13.88 -38.93
C GLN A 568 8.80 -14.57 -37.58
N GLY A 569 8.90 -15.91 -37.54
CA GLY A 569 8.76 -16.69 -36.31
C GLY A 569 7.34 -17.18 -36.02
N ASP A 570 7.11 -17.64 -34.78
CA ASP A 570 5.81 -18.15 -34.33
C ASP A 570 4.77 -17.00 -34.28
N PRO A 571 3.56 -17.17 -34.85
CA PRO A 571 2.49 -16.18 -34.75
C PRO A 571 2.10 -15.79 -33.32
N THR A 572 2.35 -16.66 -32.34
CA THR A 572 2.16 -16.36 -30.91
C THR A 572 3.51 -16.03 -30.28
N PRO A 573 3.76 -14.76 -29.89
CA PRO A 573 5.05 -14.39 -29.32
C PRO A 573 5.34 -15.15 -28.01
N PRO A 574 6.48 -15.85 -27.89
CA PRO A 574 6.82 -16.57 -26.66
C PRO A 574 7.12 -15.60 -25.51
N LYS A 575 7.11 -16.12 -24.28
CA LYS A 575 7.67 -15.40 -23.13
C LYS A 575 9.20 -15.35 -23.25
N GLY A 576 9.80 -14.22 -22.92
CA GLY A 576 11.24 -14.02 -22.99
C GLY A 576 11.58 -12.55 -23.13
N THR A 577 12.86 -12.22 -23.25
CA THR A 577 13.29 -10.82 -23.44
C THR A 577 12.69 -10.26 -24.72
N ARG A 578 12.14 -9.04 -24.68
CA ARG A 578 11.50 -8.38 -25.83
C ARG A 578 12.25 -7.10 -26.19
N LEU A 579 12.44 -6.88 -27.48
CA LEU A 579 12.99 -5.62 -28.03
C LEU A 579 11.86 -4.87 -28.73
N VAL A 580 11.69 -3.60 -28.43
CA VAL A 580 10.67 -2.74 -29.02
C VAL A 580 11.34 -1.59 -29.76
N VAL A 581 10.96 -1.40 -31.02
CA VAL A 581 11.47 -0.32 -31.88
C VAL A 581 10.29 0.37 -32.56
N GLY A 582 10.26 1.69 -32.49
CA GLY A 582 9.14 2.47 -32.99
C GLY A 582 9.58 3.69 -33.77
N PRO A 583 9.53 3.66 -35.10
CA PRO A 583 9.66 4.88 -35.90
C PRO A 583 8.39 5.72 -35.70
N GLY A 584 8.54 6.91 -35.14
CA GLY A 584 7.47 7.85 -34.83
C GLY A 584 7.86 9.26 -35.28
N THR A 585 7.69 10.24 -34.40
CA THR A 585 8.29 11.58 -34.61
C THR A 585 9.82 11.48 -34.59
N GLY A 586 10.36 10.75 -33.62
CA GLY A 586 11.74 10.27 -33.56
C GLY A 586 11.85 8.75 -33.79
N LEU A 587 12.99 8.14 -33.49
CA LEU A 587 13.19 6.69 -33.48
C LEU A 587 13.44 6.21 -32.05
N GLY A 588 12.42 5.67 -31.42
CA GLY A 588 12.59 5.15 -30.06
C GLY A 588 12.87 3.65 -30.01
N VAL A 589 13.55 3.26 -28.94
CA VAL A 589 13.97 1.88 -28.69
C VAL A 589 13.85 1.57 -27.20
N GLY A 590 13.25 0.43 -26.85
CA GLY A 590 13.15 -0.06 -25.48
C GLY A 590 13.34 -1.57 -25.42
N ALA A 591 13.81 -2.08 -24.28
CA ALA A 591 13.92 -3.51 -24.04
C ALA A 591 13.20 -3.91 -22.74
N LEU A 592 12.49 -5.04 -22.80
CA LEU A 592 11.86 -5.69 -21.66
C LEU A 592 12.59 -7.00 -21.38
N LEU A 593 13.51 -7.00 -20.43
CA LEU A 593 14.30 -8.15 -20.01
C LEU A 593 13.44 -9.11 -19.20
N TYR A 594 13.52 -10.41 -19.50
CA TYR A 594 12.81 -11.44 -18.74
C TYR A 594 13.80 -12.25 -17.89
N SER A 595 13.63 -12.21 -16.57
CA SER A 595 14.47 -12.93 -15.60
C SER A 595 13.62 -13.42 -14.43
N GLU A 596 13.85 -14.65 -13.97
CA GLU A 596 13.19 -15.24 -12.79
C GLU A 596 11.65 -15.18 -12.81
N GLY A 597 11.04 -15.22 -14.00
CA GLY A 597 9.59 -15.12 -14.14
C GLY A 597 9.03 -13.69 -14.18
N HIS A 598 9.91 -12.68 -14.13
CA HIS A 598 9.55 -11.27 -14.08
C HIS A 598 10.16 -10.46 -15.22
N TYR A 599 9.45 -9.40 -15.61
CA TYR A 599 9.93 -8.42 -16.58
C TYR A 599 10.63 -7.23 -15.90
N HIS A 600 11.67 -6.72 -16.55
CA HIS A 600 12.40 -5.52 -16.17
C HIS A 600 12.64 -4.68 -17.41
N THR A 601 12.47 -3.37 -17.33
CA THR A 601 12.75 -2.49 -18.47
C THR A 601 14.15 -1.91 -18.44
N VAL A 602 14.73 -1.80 -19.64
CA VAL A 602 15.89 -0.96 -19.90
C VAL A 602 15.44 0.13 -20.88
N SER A 603 15.42 1.37 -20.40
CA SER A 603 15.20 2.54 -21.25
C SER A 603 16.41 2.77 -22.14
N GLY A 604 16.19 3.14 -23.41
CA GLY A 604 17.26 3.39 -24.35
C GLY A 604 16.96 4.56 -25.26
N GLU A 605 18.00 5.33 -25.59
CA GLU A 605 17.97 6.39 -26.60
C GLU A 605 18.52 5.84 -27.93
N GLY A 606 17.99 4.66 -28.33
CA GLY A 606 18.53 3.87 -29.43
C GLY A 606 18.42 4.56 -30.80
N GLY A 607 17.60 5.61 -30.93
CA GLY A 607 17.55 6.47 -32.13
C GLY A 607 18.86 7.21 -32.41
N HIS A 608 19.67 7.48 -31.39
CA HIS A 608 20.93 8.23 -31.52
C HIS A 608 22.15 7.34 -31.77
N VAL A 609 21.95 6.06 -32.11
CA VAL A 609 23.05 5.19 -32.56
C VAL A 609 23.53 5.58 -33.96
N GLY A 610 24.75 5.19 -34.31
CA GLY A 610 25.34 5.47 -35.61
C GLY A 610 24.72 4.68 -36.77
N LEU A 611 24.32 5.37 -37.82
CA LEU A 611 23.90 4.85 -39.11
C LEU A 611 24.91 5.24 -40.19
N SER A 612 25.36 4.30 -41.01
CA SER A 612 26.36 4.54 -42.07
C SER A 612 25.88 3.99 -43.42
N PRO A 613 26.41 4.48 -44.56
CA PRO A 613 26.10 3.92 -45.88
C PRO A 613 26.32 2.40 -45.93
N ARG A 614 25.33 1.66 -46.41
CA ARG A 614 25.41 0.20 -46.58
C ARG A 614 25.87 -0.20 -47.97
N THR A 615 25.62 0.65 -48.97
CA THR A 615 25.96 0.42 -50.36
C THR A 615 26.78 1.58 -50.93
N ARG A 616 27.45 1.35 -52.07
CA ARG A 616 28.28 2.37 -52.72
C ARG A 616 27.46 3.56 -53.22
N ASP A 617 26.23 3.33 -53.67
CA ASP A 617 25.31 4.37 -54.14
C ASP A 617 24.76 5.24 -53.00
N GLU A 618 24.66 4.70 -51.78
CA GLU A 618 24.26 5.48 -50.60
C GLU A 618 25.31 6.49 -50.15
N VAL A 619 26.60 6.31 -50.49
CA VAL A 619 27.67 7.24 -50.11
C VAL A 619 27.33 8.68 -50.53
N ASN A 620 26.84 8.87 -51.75
CA ASN A 620 26.45 10.18 -52.27
C ASN A 620 25.22 10.75 -51.54
N VAL A 621 24.31 9.89 -51.10
CA VAL A 621 23.10 10.28 -50.34
C VAL A 621 23.50 10.81 -48.97
N PHE A 622 24.41 10.11 -48.27
CA PHE A 622 24.92 10.55 -46.97
C PHE A 622 25.76 11.83 -47.08
N GLU A 623 26.57 11.99 -48.14
CA GLU A 623 27.26 13.26 -48.42
C GLU A 623 26.27 14.41 -48.65
N ALA A 624 25.17 14.18 -49.36
CA ALA A 624 24.12 15.17 -49.56
C ALA A 624 23.40 15.50 -48.25
N ALA A 625 23.05 14.48 -47.44
CA ALA A 625 22.45 14.67 -46.12
C ALA A 625 23.34 15.49 -45.18
N ARG A 626 24.67 15.30 -45.22
CA ARG A 626 25.64 16.09 -44.44
C ARG A 626 25.64 17.57 -44.79
N ARG A 627 25.25 17.94 -46.02
CA ARG A 627 25.07 19.35 -46.40
C ARG A 627 23.76 19.94 -45.87
N ILE A 628 22.78 19.10 -45.58
CA ILE A 628 21.46 19.51 -45.08
C ILE A 628 21.45 19.65 -43.56
N ALA A 629 22.00 18.65 -42.86
CA ALA A 629 22.00 18.54 -41.39
C ALA A 629 23.39 18.07 -40.89
N PRO A 630 24.44 18.90 -41.00
CA PRO A 630 25.80 18.54 -40.60
C PRO A 630 25.93 18.21 -39.11
N GLU A 631 25.06 18.76 -38.26
CA GLU A 631 25.07 18.61 -36.81
C GLU A 631 24.76 17.19 -36.32
N CYS A 632 24.09 16.38 -37.14
CA CYS A 632 23.69 15.03 -36.78
C CYS A 632 24.72 13.96 -37.20
N PHE A 633 25.89 14.38 -37.70
CA PHE A 633 26.99 13.48 -38.09
C PHE A 633 28.01 13.31 -36.98
N PHE A 634 28.50 12.10 -36.82
CA PHE A 634 29.55 11.76 -35.85
C PHE A 634 30.91 12.19 -36.37
N GLY A 635 31.34 13.38 -35.97
CA GLY A 635 32.65 13.94 -36.29
C GLY A 635 32.87 14.09 -37.81
N ASN A 636 34.03 13.65 -38.30
CA ASN A 636 34.37 13.75 -39.72
C ASN A 636 34.04 12.48 -40.53
N SER A 637 33.06 11.70 -40.09
CA SER A 637 32.64 10.47 -40.78
C SER A 637 31.41 10.71 -41.70
N LEU A 638 30.95 9.64 -42.36
CA LEU A 638 29.62 9.59 -42.99
C LEU A 638 28.60 8.88 -42.10
N THR A 639 28.92 8.69 -40.81
CA THR A 639 27.99 8.12 -39.85
C THR A 639 27.14 9.24 -39.26
N LEU A 640 25.82 9.07 -39.27
CA LEU A 640 24.84 10.01 -38.71
C LEU A 640 23.96 9.34 -37.65
N GLU A 641 23.24 10.11 -36.85
CA GLU A 641 22.26 9.58 -35.90
C GLU A 641 21.12 8.85 -36.64
N ALA A 642 20.83 7.60 -36.27
CA ALA A 642 19.86 6.76 -36.98
C ALA A 642 18.48 7.40 -37.13
N GLU A 643 18.02 8.14 -36.11
CA GLU A 643 16.78 8.92 -36.13
C GLU A 643 16.67 9.86 -37.34
N MET A 644 17.78 10.39 -37.85
CA MET A 644 17.75 11.33 -38.96
C MET A 644 17.28 10.72 -40.28
N PHE A 645 17.40 9.42 -40.45
CA PHE A 645 16.83 8.72 -41.59
C PHE A 645 15.64 7.84 -41.20
N LEU A 646 15.55 7.40 -39.95
CA LEU A 646 14.60 6.37 -39.49
C LEU A 646 13.44 6.92 -38.64
N SER A 647 13.06 8.18 -38.84
CA SER A 647 11.94 8.82 -38.15
C SER A 647 11.10 9.71 -39.06
N GLY A 648 9.95 10.14 -38.56
CA GLY A 648 9.07 11.07 -39.27
C GLY A 648 9.67 12.47 -39.43
N THR A 649 10.51 12.93 -38.50
CA THR A 649 11.23 14.22 -38.66
C THR A 649 12.48 14.09 -39.53
N GLY A 650 13.07 12.89 -39.58
CA GLY A 650 14.23 12.58 -40.41
C GLY A 650 13.92 12.30 -41.88
N LEU A 651 12.79 11.65 -42.19
CA LEU A 651 12.43 11.28 -43.56
C LEU A 651 12.44 12.44 -44.58
N PRO A 652 11.99 13.67 -44.24
CA PRO A 652 12.15 14.84 -45.11
C PRO A 652 13.60 15.18 -45.47
N ILE A 653 14.55 14.90 -44.58
CA ILE A 653 15.99 15.14 -44.79
C ILE A 653 16.53 14.10 -45.78
N LEU A 654 16.19 12.82 -45.58
CA LEU A 654 16.53 11.75 -46.52
C LEU A 654 15.96 12.02 -47.92
N TYR A 655 14.69 12.42 -48.02
CA TYR A 655 14.03 12.75 -49.27
C TYR A 655 14.74 13.89 -50.02
N ARG A 656 15.11 14.97 -49.32
CA ARG A 656 15.87 16.08 -49.91
C ARG A 656 17.28 15.67 -50.34
N ALA A 657 17.98 14.86 -49.54
CA ALA A 657 19.30 14.35 -49.89
C ALA A 657 19.25 13.52 -51.18
N LEU A 658 18.22 12.67 -51.33
CA LEU A 658 17.99 11.90 -52.54
C LEU A 658 17.65 12.79 -53.74
N GLY A 659 16.81 13.82 -53.56
CA GLY A 659 16.53 14.83 -54.57
C GLY A 659 17.80 15.48 -55.12
N MET A 660 18.72 15.89 -54.22
CA MET A 660 20.02 16.44 -54.62
C MET A 660 20.84 15.46 -55.47
N THR A 661 20.86 14.17 -55.10
CA THR A 661 21.56 13.14 -55.90
C THR A 661 20.89 12.82 -57.24
N ALA A 662 19.58 13.06 -57.36
CA ALA A 662 18.80 12.91 -58.59
C ALA A 662 18.88 14.14 -59.51
N GLY A 663 19.71 15.14 -59.18
CA GLY A 663 19.82 16.39 -59.94
C GLY A 663 18.71 17.40 -59.67
N GLN A 664 17.99 17.25 -58.56
CA GLN A 664 16.91 18.14 -58.10
C GLN A 664 17.34 18.86 -56.79
N PRO A 665 18.23 19.87 -56.85
CA PRO A 665 18.75 20.52 -55.64
C PRO A 665 17.71 21.30 -54.84
N ASP A 666 16.60 21.69 -55.47
CA ASP A 666 15.50 22.46 -54.87
C ASP A 666 14.32 21.59 -54.42
N THR A 667 14.53 20.30 -54.20
CA THR A 667 13.48 19.38 -53.70
C THR A 667 12.88 19.92 -52.38
N PRO A 668 11.55 20.13 -52.31
CA PRO A 668 10.91 20.70 -51.14
C PRO A 668 10.91 19.72 -49.96
N ALA A 669 10.92 20.26 -48.74
CA ALA A 669 10.73 19.48 -47.52
C ALA A 669 9.25 19.07 -47.40
N LEU A 670 8.90 17.88 -47.90
CA LEU A 670 7.58 17.30 -47.71
C LEU A 670 7.47 16.67 -46.31
N PRO A 671 6.30 16.73 -45.65
CA PRO A 671 6.04 15.94 -44.45
C PRO A 671 6.22 14.43 -44.72
N ALA A 672 6.70 13.68 -43.73
CA ALA A 672 6.92 12.23 -43.87
C ALA A 672 5.68 11.47 -44.36
N LYS A 673 4.48 11.87 -43.92
CA LYS A 673 3.22 11.30 -44.38
C LYS A 673 3.08 11.37 -45.90
N ASP A 674 3.42 12.52 -46.49
CA ASP A 674 3.25 12.77 -47.92
C ASP A 674 4.33 12.04 -48.73
N ILE A 675 5.55 11.95 -48.18
CA ILE A 675 6.64 11.16 -48.78
C ILE A 675 6.26 9.67 -48.83
N LEU A 676 5.81 9.09 -47.71
CA LEU A 676 5.42 7.68 -47.66
C LEU A 676 4.18 7.40 -48.52
N GLN A 677 3.24 8.33 -48.60
CA GLN A 677 2.08 8.21 -49.50
C GLN A 677 2.52 8.22 -50.98
N ALA A 678 3.36 9.17 -51.38
CA ALA A 678 3.86 9.25 -52.76
C ALA A 678 4.68 8.01 -53.15
N ALA A 679 5.46 7.46 -52.22
CA ALA A 679 6.19 6.21 -52.38
C ALA A 679 5.25 5.02 -52.58
N ARG A 680 4.21 4.91 -51.74
CA ARG A 680 3.20 3.83 -51.81
C ARG A 680 2.42 3.87 -53.12
N ASP A 681 2.07 5.06 -53.58
CA ASP A 681 1.33 5.27 -54.83
C ASP A 681 2.22 5.13 -56.08
N GLY A 682 3.54 5.02 -55.91
CA GLY A 682 4.51 4.96 -57.01
C GLY A 682 4.56 6.25 -57.84
N SER A 683 4.18 7.39 -57.24
CA SER A 683 4.02 8.66 -57.94
C SER A 683 5.28 9.52 -57.96
N ASP A 684 6.25 9.24 -57.08
CA ASP A 684 7.52 9.96 -56.97
C ASP A 684 8.70 8.99 -56.80
N PRO A 685 9.60 8.88 -57.80
CA PRO A 685 10.79 8.01 -57.73
C PRO A 685 11.73 8.33 -56.56
N VAL A 686 11.84 9.60 -56.14
CA VAL A 686 12.67 10.01 -54.99
C VAL A 686 12.03 9.51 -53.69
N ALA A 687 10.71 9.62 -53.58
CA ALA A 687 9.97 9.12 -52.42
C ALA A 687 10.04 7.60 -52.31
N MET A 688 9.90 6.88 -53.44
CA MET A 688 10.07 5.42 -53.49
C MET A 688 11.47 5.01 -53.00
N ARG A 689 12.52 5.72 -53.45
CA ARG A 689 13.88 5.44 -53.00
C ARG A 689 14.10 5.80 -51.52
N ALA A 690 13.48 6.87 -51.02
CA ALA A 690 13.52 7.24 -49.61
C ALA A 690 12.88 6.14 -48.74
N ALA A 691 11.70 5.63 -49.12
CA ALA A 691 11.06 4.52 -48.45
C ALA A 691 11.90 3.24 -48.47
N GLN A 692 12.56 2.93 -49.59
CA GLN A 692 13.46 1.79 -49.69
C GLN A 692 14.65 1.88 -48.73
N ILE A 693 15.35 3.04 -48.70
CA ILE A 693 16.48 3.27 -47.78
C ILE A 693 16.00 3.22 -46.33
N PHE A 694 14.86 3.87 -46.02
CA PHE A 694 14.25 3.80 -44.69
C PHE A 694 14.01 2.35 -44.26
N THR A 695 13.37 1.54 -45.10
CA THR A 695 13.06 0.14 -44.82
C THR A 695 14.31 -0.70 -44.56
N THR A 696 15.30 -0.63 -45.45
CA THR A 696 16.48 -1.50 -45.35
C THR A 696 17.39 -1.09 -44.19
N HIS A 697 17.53 0.21 -43.91
CA HIS A 697 18.30 0.68 -42.75
C HIS A 697 17.58 0.36 -41.44
N LEU A 698 16.26 0.51 -41.36
CA LEU A 698 15.50 0.14 -40.16
C LEU A 698 15.63 -1.36 -39.87
N GLY A 699 15.46 -2.23 -40.87
CA GLY A 699 15.65 -3.66 -40.71
C GLY A 699 17.06 -3.99 -40.19
N ALA A 700 18.09 -3.41 -40.80
CA ALA A 700 19.48 -3.62 -40.39
C ALA A 700 19.76 -3.18 -38.94
N VAL A 701 19.36 -1.97 -38.57
CA VAL A 701 19.55 -1.44 -37.21
C VAL A 701 18.84 -2.31 -36.18
N MET A 702 17.60 -2.74 -36.47
CA MET A 702 16.86 -3.65 -35.61
C MET A 702 17.56 -5.01 -35.47
N GLY A 703 18.15 -5.54 -36.54
CA GLY A 703 18.94 -6.78 -36.51
C GLY A 703 20.20 -6.64 -35.64
N ASP A 704 20.88 -5.49 -35.70
CA ASP A 704 22.05 -5.20 -34.86
C ASP A 704 21.66 -5.12 -33.37
N MET A 705 20.54 -4.44 -33.07
CA MET A 705 20.00 -4.35 -31.72
C MET A 705 19.54 -5.71 -31.18
N ALA A 706 18.93 -6.54 -32.02
CA ALA A 706 18.48 -7.88 -31.62
C ALA A 706 19.64 -8.78 -31.17
N VAL A 707 20.79 -8.72 -31.85
CA VAL A 707 21.99 -9.48 -31.42
C VAL A 707 22.56 -8.95 -30.10
N THR A 708 22.33 -7.66 -29.80
CA THR A 708 22.81 -7.03 -28.55
C THR A 708 21.90 -7.38 -27.36
N VAL A 709 20.58 -7.40 -27.56
CA VAL A 709 19.58 -7.58 -26.50
C VAL A 709 19.21 -9.06 -26.30
N MET A 710 19.42 -9.91 -27.30
CA MET A 710 19.00 -11.32 -27.32
C MET A 710 17.51 -11.51 -27.01
N PRO A 711 16.60 -10.95 -27.83
CA PRO A 711 15.17 -10.90 -27.54
C PRO A 711 14.49 -12.25 -27.83
N THR A 712 14.66 -13.22 -26.94
CA THR A 712 14.05 -14.55 -27.04
C THR A 712 12.52 -14.53 -27.07
N GLY A 713 11.89 -13.45 -26.58
CA GLY A 713 10.45 -13.20 -26.64
C GLY A 713 9.99 -12.42 -27.88
N GLY A 714 10.91 -11.99 -28.75
CA GLY A 714 10.60 -11.33 -30.03
C GLY A 714 11.04 -9.86 -30.14
N VAL A 715 11.12 -9.40 -31.40
CA VAL A 715 11.35 -8.01 -31.79
C VAL A 715 10.03 -7.41 -32.29
N PHE A 716 9.62 -6.28 -31.72
CA PHE A 716 8.32 -5.66 -31.98
C PHE A 716 8.49 -4.27 -32.58
N LEU A 717 7.88 -4.07 -33.75
CA LEU A 717 7.63 -2.77 -34.35
C LEU A 717 6.38 -2.17 -33.72
N VAL A 718 6.50 -0.99 -33.14
CA VAL A 718 5.38 -0.27 -32.50
C VAL A 718 5.21 1.13 -33.07
N GLY A 719 4.07 1.75 -32.78
CA GLY A 719 3.81 3.15 -33.10
C GLY A 719 3.16 3.40 -34.46
N GLY A 720 2.68 4.62 -34.63
CA GLY A 720 1.75 4.96 -35.72
C GLY A 720 2.35 4.92 -37.13
N VAL A 721 3.67 5.07 -37.30
CA VAL A 721 4.29 4.90 -38.63
C VAL A 721 4.30 3.42 -39.00
N ALA A 722 4.68 2.54 -38.06
CA ALA A 722 4.71 1.10 -38.30
C ALA A 722 3.31 0.55 -38.61
N GLU A 723 2.32 0.95 -37.81
CA GLU A 723 0.94 0.51 -37.98
C GLU A 723 0.32 0.94 -39.33
N LYS A 724 0.55 2.20 -39.76
CA LYS A 724 -0.05 2.77 -40.98
C LYS A 724 0.69 2.41 -42.26
N ASN A 725 1.96 2.04 -42.16
CA ASN A 725 2.84 1.80 -43.30
C ASN A 725 3.38 0.37 -43.33
N ARG A 726 2.54 -0.62 -43.00
CA ARG A 726 2.90 -2.05 -42.97
C ARG A 726 3.51 -2.58 -44.27
N TRP A 727 3.18 -1.96 -45.39
CA TRP A 727 3.75 -2.26 -46.71
C TRP A 727 5.28 -2.08 -46.75
N LEU A 728 5.87 -1.33 -45.81
CA LEU A 728 7.32 -1.18 -45.65
C LEU A 728 8.00 -2.43 -45.08
N PHE A 729 7.28 -3.32 -44.37
CA PHE A 729 7.86 -4.43 -43.61
C PHE A 729 7.66 -5.79 -44.29
N GLY A 730 8.03 -5.87 -45.57
CA GLY A 730 8.01 -7.10 -46.37
C GLY A 730 9.38 -7.79 -46.47
N ASP A 731 9.62 -8.45 -47.60
CA ASP A 731 10.84 -9.24 -47.83
C ASP A 731 12.13 -8.40 -47.74
N ASP A 732 12.13 -7.17 -48.25
CA ASP A 732 13.30 -6.28 -48.21
C ASP A 732 13.69 -5.90 -46.77
N PHE A 733 12.69 -5.68 -45.91
CA PHE A 733 12.91 -5.41 -44.49
C PHE A 733 13.51 -6.62 -43.78
N LEU A 734 12.93 -7.80 -43.97
CA LEU A 734 13.38 -9.03 -43.36
C LEU A 734 14.76 -9.47 -43.88
N ALA A 735 15.03 -9.27 -45.17
CA ALA A 735 16.34 -9.52 -45.75
C ALA A 735 17.40 -8.62 -45.11
N ALA A 736 17.09 -7.34 -44.89
CA ALA A 736 18.01 -6.41 -44.23
C ALA A 736 18.19 -6.73 -42.74
N PHE A 737 17.13 -7.10 -42.04
CA PHE A 737 17.18 -7.56 -40.65
C PHE A 737 18.09 -8.77 -40.51
N ASN A 738 17.87 -9.80 -41.34
CA ASN A 738 18.60 -11.06 -41.28
C ASN A 738 20.04 -10.98 -41.80
N ALA A 739 20.45 -9.88 -42.46
CA ALA A 739 21.81 -9.69 -42.98
C ALA A 739 22.81 -9.34 -41.87
N GLY A 740 23.17 -10.32 -41.03
CA GLY A 740 24.12 -10.21 -39.92
C GLY A 740 25.48 -10.87 -40.14
N GLY A 741 25.73 -11.44 -41.33
CA GLY A 741 26.94 -12.18 -41.66
C GLY A 741 27.05 -13.48 -40.86
N ARG A 742 28.01 -13.55 -39.93
CA ARG A 742 28.20 -14.76 -39.08
C ARG A 742 27.01 -15.05 -38.17
N PHE A 743 26.10 -14.09 -37.99
CA PHE A 743 24.92 -14.19 -37.14
C PHE A 743 23.61 -14.34 -37.91
N ASP A 744 23.63 -14.59 -39.22
CA ASP A 744 22.40 -14.74 -40.03
C ASP A 744 21.43 -15.78 -39.43
N ALA A 745 21.95 -16.96 -39.06
CA ALA A 745 21.15 -18.02 -38.45
C ALA A 745 20.55 -17.63 -37.09
N LEU A 746 21.27 -16.82 -36.30
CA LEU A 746 20.76 -16.30 -35.03
C LEU A 746 19.63 -15.29 -35.28
N ARG A 747 19.80 -14.38 -36.24
CA ARG A 747 18.78 -13.37 -36.57
C ARG A 747 17.50 -14.00 -37.13
N GLN A 748 17.64 -15.01 -37.99
CA GLN A 748 16.51 -15.77 -38.54
C GLN A 748 15.70 -16.52 -37.47
N ALA A 749 16.31 -16.81 -36.32
CA ALA A 749 15.64 -17.47 -35.20
C ALA A 749 14.80 -16.51 -34.32
N PHE A 750 15.03 -15.20 -34.40
CA PHE A 750 14.23 -14.23 -33.64
C PHE A 750 12.86 -14.05 -34.28
N GLY A 751 11.80 -14.03 -33.46
CA GLY A 751 10.48 -13.60 -33.92
C GLY A 751 10.49 -12.09 -34.20
N VAL A 752 9.83 -11.67 -35.30
CA VAL A 752 9.70 -10.27 -35.70
C VAL A 752 8.23 -9.96 -35.95
N TYR A 753 7.72 -8.95 -35.27
CA TYR A 753 6.29 -8.65 -35.17
C TYR A 753 6.01 -7.17 -35.42
N VAL A 754 4.87 -6.87 -36.04
CA VAL A 754 4.27 -5.53 -36.01
C VAL A 754 3.13 -5.56 -35.00
N SER A 755 3.21 -4.71 -33.98
CA SER A 755 2.15 -4.60 -32.97
C SER A 755 0.92 -3.91 -33.55
N GLU A 756 -0.25 -4.47 -33.27
CA GLU A 756 -1.57 -3.92 -33.59
C GLU A 756 -2.21 -3.26 -32.36
N GLN A 757 -1.48 -3.19 -31.25
CA GLN A 757 -1.99 -2.68 -29.99
C GLN A 757 -2.19 -1.17 -30.06
N ALA A 758 -3.46 -0.75 -29.99
CA ALA A 758 -3.82 0.65 -29.88
C ALA A 758 -3.35 1.24 -28.54
N GLU A 759 -3.06 2.55 -28.54
CA GLU A 759 -2.70 3.30 -27.34
C GLU A 759 -1.58 2.66 -26.51
N PHE A 760 -0.54 2.14 -27.19
CA PHE A 760 0.58 1.43 -26.58
C PHE A 760 1.23 2.19 -25.40
N GLY A 761 1.27 3.53 -25.43
CA GLY A 761 1.79 4.35 -24.32
C GLY A 761 0.94 4.20 -23.05
N ILE A 762 -0.38 4.23 -23.17
CA ILE A 762 -1.32 4.06 -22.06
C ILE A 762 -1.33 2.62 -21.56
N VAL A 763 -1.38 1.64 -22.47
CA VAL A 763 -1.34 0.22 -22.10
C VAL A 763 -0.01 -0.12 -21.42
N GLY A 764 1.08 0.42 -21.94
CA GLY A 764 2.42 0.31 -21.37
C GLY A 764 2.55 0.90 -19.99
N ALA A 765 2.07 2.13 -19.80
CA ALA A 765 2.05 2.78 -18.49
C ALA A 765 1.19 1.98 -17.47
N ASN A 766 0.06 1.40 -17.90
CA ASN A 766 -0.75 0.53 -17.05
C ASN A 766 -0.01 -0.77 -16.67
N ASN A 767 0.62 -1.44 -17.64
CA ASN A 767 1.38 -2.66 -17.37
C ASN A 767 2.61 -2.39 -16.48
N PHE A 768 3.28 -1.24 -16.65
CA PHE A 768 4.29 -0.75 -15.72
C PHE A 768 3.69 -0.58 -14.32
N CYS A 769 2.54 0.11 -14.21
CA CYS A 769 1.87 0.37 -12.94
C CYS A 769 1.55 -0.93 -12.18
N LYS A 770 0.96 -1.92 -12.87
CA LYS A 770 0.68 -3.25 -12.30
C LYS A 770 1.94 -3.91 -11.77
N ASN A 771 3.04 -3.84 -12.52
CA ASN A 771 4.31 -4.44 -12.12
C ASN A 771 4.96 -3.71 -10.94
N ALA A 772 4.93 -2.38 -10.96
CA ALA A 772 5.52 -1.54 -9.92
C ALA A 772 4.80 -1.68 -8.59
N LEU A 773 3.46 -1.81 -8.60
CA LEU A 773 2.65 -2.02 -7.39
C LEU A 773 2.70 -3.45 -6.84
N ALA A 774 3.17 -4.42 -7.62
CA ALA A 774 3.31 -5.82 -7.19
C ALA A 774 4.67 -6.12 -6.53
N ARG A 775 5.59 -5.13 -6.49
CA ARG A 775 6.92 -5.20 -5.90
C ARG A 775 6.96 -4.38 -4.63
#